data_AF-A0A514CKD8-F1
#
_entry.id   AF-A0A514CKD8-F1
#
_cell.length_a   1.000
_cell.length_b   1.000
_cell.length_c   1.000
_cell.angle_alpha   90.00
_cell.angle_beta   90.00
_cell.angle_gamma   90.00
#
_symmetry.space_group_name_H-M   'P 1'
#
loop_
_entity.id
_entity.type
_entity.pdbx_description
1 polymer ?
#
loop_
_entity_poly.entity_id
_entity_poly.type
_entity_poly.pdbx_seq_one_letter_code
_entity_poly.pdbx_strand_id
1 'polypeptide(L)'
;MVTRWSLMEYVADRYGKVQPVFEEAAKKLLKVKAKEIPLLSLEDDLERVKLRMAREEGEMPIIMERINGGVDFQDSYILEMLSALSKAVCRITQHGRPLGTGFLISDNVIITNNHVIDSSESAHGMLAEFNYELDRDKNIKKSFSFQLDAERFFLTSSYVAAPEIPYSGLDFTMIAVAEKSQEDISLSTIKPIYLDGIRGKIIKGESCVIIQHPKGMPKKIVLKNTAFFSETRTRIVYESDTLPGSSGSMVVALGTGEIIALHHAGLPRTDSQNRILTRSGEIATASTPDEEIDWIGNEGIKISRVINALTNAELPAEMQEIKRKLLHKTEMSHGEINTENKHKEAVFKKSPIPLPSKDQKPKQTMKLSTQERQDYIFTARNNPKVLRSISDILGARYGEEPVIKLSMPAFAAADNVELFTLNVPVLGNTEDEARNLSTIPGIINVETDIPLHLNTGNDQGDPVRSKYEGIVEDGYGKPNECEFLKKYRDERQSVYVLDKSPQYHRKWNWFATSFDKVLADKKVISPKDQGIKIVQFDTGFTTHAKVDGGFDKELDMDFVDRDDDAADSFTAGILKHPGHATRTGSLLIGNEVTLIDENGNSGLLAQFDFKLIPYRICKSVILIRRQQELADALNLCIAQRYPIISMSLGLPPTMATAAMAKKAYDAGIIWCCAAGNAVQVVVAPAVYPGTIAVAASNPMDEEWKGSSRGSTVDITAPGEDVYVPIFLEPKNNQKPEESFSYGNGTSYATPHVAAAAALWLAKYEDVLSNGSYTGWKKVEAFRKAMDVSARRKNRLPKVGFGHGILDVEKLLKTSPEKPDKLEYAYENTDEGRLGEVTQAYGEMAKTLWNRIHGWAFGIPRGGQESNSPGQEELSDYSKMLERTLVTSSTSGALESTGDLSQKDLLELFSNVHQKIESELKK
;
A
#
# COMPACT_ATOMS: atom_id res chain seq x y z
N MET A 1 -28.29 -19.26 -10.25
CA MET A 1 -28.85 -18.05 -9.65
C MET A 1 -28.40 -17.96 -8.19
N VAL A 2 -27.62 -16.93 -7.90
CA VAL A 2 -27.17 -16.58 -6.54
C VAL A 2 -28.39 -16.17 -5.73
N THR A 3 -28.51 -16.67 -4.50
CA THR A 3 -29.62 -16.22 -3.63
C THR A 3 -29.28 -14.86 -3.04
N ARG A 4 -30.30 -14.04 -2.81
CA ARG A 4 -30.14 -12.74 -2.15
C ARG A 4 -29.38 -12.88 -0.82
N TRP A 5 -29.73 -13.89 -0.03
CA TRP A 5 -29.12 -14.13 1.27
C TRP A 5 -27.62 -14.46 1.14
N SER A 6 -27.25 -15.35 0.21
CA SER A 6 -25.83 -15.68 -0.03
C SER A 6 -25.00 -14.48 -0.49
N LEU A 7 -25.60 -13.54 -1.23
CA LEU A 7 -24.93 -12.28 -1.58
C LEU A 7 -24.73 -11.40 -0.33
N MET A 8 -25.74 -11.30 0.53
CA MET A 8 -25.65 -10.52 1.78
C MET A 8 -24.63 -11.11 2.76
N GLU A 9 -24.54 -12.43 2.87
CA GLU A 9 -23.51 -13.12 3.67
C GLU A 9 -22.11 -12.84 3.11
N TYR A 10 -21.95 -12.87 1.79
CA TYR A 10 -20.68 -12.53 1.14
C TYR A 10 -20.27 -11.07 1.40
N VAL A 11 -21.23 -10.15 1.30
CA VAL A 11 -21.01 -8.73 1.62
C VAL A 11 -20.62 -8.57 3.08
N ALA A 12 -21.36 -9.20 4.00
CA ALA A 12 -21.09 -9.18 5.44
C ALA A 12 -19.69 -9.70 5.78
N ASP A 13 -19.29 -10.84 5.21
CA ASP A 13 -17.98 -11.44 5.47
C ASP A 13 -16.82 -10.59 4.94
N ARG A 14 -16.99 -10.02 3.73
CA ARG A 14 -16.02 -9.07 3.16
C ARG A 14 -15.88 -7.81 4.00
N TYR A 15 -16.98 -7.37 4.63
CA TYR A 15 -17.10 -6.07 5.25
C TYR A 15 -16.72 -6.02 6.73
N GLY A 16 -16.97 -7.07 7.52
CA GLY A 16 -16.99 -6.93 8.99
C GLY A 16 -15.71 -6.38 9.64
N LYS A 17 -14.55 -6.48 8.98
CA LYS A 17 -13.28 -5.87 9.46
C LYS A 17 -13.20 -4.36 9.28
N VAL A 18 -13.90 -3.77 8.32
CA VAL A 18 -13.91 -2.32 8.04
C VAL A 18 -15.20 -1.65 8.53
N GLN A 19 -16.08 -2.41 9.19
CA GLN A 19 -17.31 -1.90 9.80
C GLN A 19 -17.15 -0.67 10.69
N PRO A 20 -16.17 -0.62 11.61
CA PRO A 20 -15.97 0.57 12.44
C PRO A 20 -15.71 1.85 11.63
N VAL A 21 -15.02 1.75 10.49
CA VAL A 21 -14.68 2.89 9.63
C VAL A 21 -15.93 3.47 8.99
N PHE A 22 -16.82 2.63 8.46
CA PHE A 22 -18.06 3.09 7.84
C PHE A 22 -19.04 3.65 8.87
N GLU A 23 -19.09 3.06 10.06
CA GLU A 23 -19.90 3.59 11.16
C GLU A 23 -19.39 4.97 11.63
N GLU A 24 -18.08 5.17 11.69
CA GLU A 24 -17.49 6.48 12.00
C GLU A 24 -17.78 7.50 10.90
N ALA A 25 -17.62 7.11 9.63
CA ALA A 25 -17.93 7.95 8.48
C ALA A 25 -19.41 8.35 8.45
N ALA A 26 -20.32 7.42 8.71
CA ALA A 26 -21.75 7.71 8.84
C ALA A 26 -22.05 8.70 9.99
N LYS A 27 -21.37 8.56 11.13
CA LYS A 27 -21.46 9.53 12.24
C LYS A 27 -20.95 10.91 11.84
N LYS A 28 -19.83 11.00 11.12
CA LYS A 28 -19.31 12.28 10.59
C LYS A 28 -20.28 12.91 9.58
N LEU A 29 -20.92 12.09 8.74
CA LEU A 29 -21.92 12.56 7.78
C LEU A 29 -23.13 13.20 8.48
N LEU A 30 -23.59 12.61 9.59
CA LEU A 30 -24.64 13.22 10.40
C LEU A 30 -24.25 14.60 10.94
N LYS A 31 -22.99 14.78 11.36
CA LYS A 31 -22.47 16.08 11.81
C LYS A 31 -22.38 17.10 10.67
N VAL A 32 -22.00 16.67 9.47
CA VAL A 32 -22.02 17.52 8.27
C VAL A 32 -23.45 17.95 7.92
N LYS A 33 -24.41 17.01 7.92
CA LYS A 33 -25.84 17.32 7.71
C LYS A 33 -26.40 18.26 8.77
N ALA A 34 -25.94 18.15 10.01
CA ALA A 34 -26.28 19.06 11.11
C ALA A 34 -25.55 20.41 11.03
N LYS A 35 -24.71 20.64 10.00
CA LYS A 35 -23.87 21.83 9.83
C LYS A 35 -22.92 22.09 11.01
N GLU A 36 -22.58 21.04 11.77
CA GLU A 36 -21.63 21.10 12.90
C GLU A 36 -20.17 21.13 12.43
N ILE A 37 -19.88 20.47 11.30
CA ILE A 37 -18.56 20.43 10.67
C ILE A 37 -18.70 20.67 9.14
N PRO A 38 -17.69 21.24 8.46
CA PRO A 38 -17.75 21.49 7.02
C PRO A 38 -17.83 20.21 6.18
N LEU A 39 -18.46 20.25 5.01
CA LEU A 39 -18.56 19.08 4.11
C LEU A 39 -17.19 18.52 3.74
N LEU A 40 -16.23 19.39 3.44
CA LEU A 40 -14.86 19.00 3.09
C LEU A 40 -14.13 18.23 4.21
N SER A 41 -14.59 18.30 5.46
CA SER A 41 -13.99 17.53 6.56
C SER A 41 -14.32 16.03 6.52
N LEU A 42 -15.28 15.62 5.68
CA LEU A 42 -15.54 14.21 5.36
C LEU A 42 -14.56 13.67 4.32
N GLU A 43 -13.96 14.54 3.51
CA GLU A 43 -13.05 14.14 2.44
C GLU A 43 -11.61 14.10 2.94
N ASP A 44 -10.98 12.95 2.77
CA ASP A 44 -9.59 12.68 3.10
C ASP A 44 -8.68 12.76 1.85
N ASP A 45 -9.25 12.60 0.64
CA ASP A 45 -8.55 12.66 -0.64
C ASP A 45 -8.55 14.09 -1.25
N LEU A 46 -7.50 14.86 -0.97
CA LEU A 46 -7.34 16.23 -1.52
C LEU A 46 -7.20 16.26 -3.05
N GLU A 47 -6.72 15.20 -3.69
CA GLU A 47 -6.62 15.14 -5.16
C GLU A 47 -8.00 14.98 -5.79
N ARG A 48 -8.89 14.20 -5.19
CA ARG A 48 -10.28 14.14 -5.63
C ARG A 48 -10.99 15.47 -5.51
N VAL A 49 -10.69 16.26 -4.48
CA VAL A 49 -11.19 17.63 -4.38
C VAL A 49 -10.70 18.46 -5.55
N LYS A 50 -9.40 18.40 -5.90
CA LYS A 50 -8.85 19.11 -7.06
C LYS A 50 -9.49 18.66 -8.38
N LEU A 51 -9.61 17.36 -8.60
CA LEU A 51 -10.25 16.81 -9.80
C LEU A 51 -11.73 17.18 -9.88
N ARG A 52 -12.43 17.21 -8.73
CA ARG A 52 -13.81 17.67 -8.62
C ARG A 52 -13.96 19.14 -8.98
N MET A 53 -13.01 19.97 -8.56
CA MET A 53 -12.94 21.39 -8.92
C MET A 53 -12.64 21.60 -10.40
N ALA A 54 -11.76 20.78 -10.99
CA ALA A 54 -11.45 20.81 -12.42
C ALA A 54 -12.62 20.40 -13.32
N ARG A 55 -13.68 19.79 -12.76
CA ARG A 55 -14.92 19.43 -13.47
C ARG A 55 -16.01 20.50 -13.38
N GLU A 56 -15.78 21.61 -12.68
CA GLU A 56 -16.77 22.69 -12.50
C GLU A 56 -16.44 23.92 -13.34
N GLU A 57 -17.44 24.42 -14.08
CA GLU A 57 -17.33 25.69 -14.79
C GLU A 57 -17.56 26.86 -13.82
N GLY A 58 -16.58 27.78 -13.70
CA GLY A 58 -16.74 29.01 -12.94
C GLY A 58 -15.47 29.62 -12.34
N GLU A 59 -15.67 30.63 -11.48
CA GLU A 59 -14.61 31.21 -10.65
C GLU A 59 -14.47 30.45 -9.31
N MET A 60 -13.24 30.26 -8.87
CA MET A 60 -12.88 29.40 -7.73
C MET A 60 -13.61 29.66 -6.41
N PRO A 61 -13.93 30.91 -6.01
CA PRO A 61 -14.71 31.17 -4.79
C PRO A 61 -16.13 30.59 -4.86
N ILE A 62 -16.76 30.65 -6.04
CA ILE A 62 -18.13 30.18 -6.29
C ILE A 62 -18.15 28.65 -6.35
N ILE A 63 -17.13 28.05 -6.97
CA ILE A 63 -16.94 26.59 -6.99
C ILE A 63 -16.76 26.07 -5.55
N MET A 64 -15.93 26.74 -4.74
CA MET A 64 -15.70 26.33 -3.35
C MET A 64 -16.95 26.48 -2.49
N GLU A 65 -17.74 27.52 -2.67
CA GLU A 65 -18.99 27.71 -1.93
C GLU A 65 -20.04 26.63 -2.25
N ARG A 66 -20.14 26.23 -3.53
CA ARG A 66 -20.96 25.09 -3.98
C ARG A 66 -20.49 23.77 -3.40
N ILE A 67 -19.18 23.48 -3.49
CA ILE A 67 -18.57 22.24 -2.97
C ILE A 67 -18.70 22.17 -1.44
N ASN A 68 -18.56 23.28 -0.72
CA ASN A 68 -18.62 23.31 0.74
C ASN A 68 -20.05 23.30 1.32
N GLY A 69 -21.08 23.09 0.48
CA GLY A 69 -22.47 22.90 0.91
C GLY A 69 -23.15 24.16 1.44
N GLY A 70 -22.70 25.36 1.03
CA GLY A 70 -23.30 26.63 1.45
C GLY A 70 -24.66 26.94 0.82
N VAL A 71 -25.02 26.20 -0.23
CA VAL A 71 -26.17 26.48 -1.09
C VAL A 71 -27.03 25.23 -1.26
N ASP A 72 -28.24 25.24 -0.69
CA ASP A 72 -29.19 24.11 -0.67
C ASP A 72 -30.13 24.04 -1.90
N PHE A 73 -29.87 24.83 -2.97
CA PHE A 73 -30.68 24.82 -4.20
C PHE A 73 -29.93 24.16 -5.37
N GLN A 74 -30.69 23.49 -6.24
CA GLN A 74 -30.21 22.80 -7.43
C GLN A 74 -30.80 23.46 -8.67
N ASP A 75 -30.01 23.54 -9.74
CA ASP A 75 -30.47 24.12 -10.99
C ASP A 75 -31.58 23.28 -11.63
N SER A 76 -32.50 23.95 -12.33
CA SER A 76 -33.64 23.27 -12.98
C SER A 76 -33.21 22.23 -14.03
N TYR A 77 -32.02 22.39 -14.63
CA TYR A 77 -31.48 21.46 -15.63
C TYR A 77 -31.30 20.04 -15.08
N ILE A 78 -31.11 19.87 -13.76
CA ILE A 78 -30.92 18.56 -13.13
C ILE A 78 -32.11 17.64 -13.38
N LEU A 79 -33.33 18.18 -13.46
CA LEU A 79 -34.51 17.40 -13.80
C LEU A 79 -34.45 16.86 -15.24
N GLU A 80 -33.94 17.66 -16.18
CA GLU A 80 -33.76 17.24 -17.57
C GLU A 80 -32.63 16.21 -17.69
N MET A 81 -31.52 16.42 -16.97
CA MET A 81 -30.39 15.50 -16.88
C MET A 81 -30.82 14.14 -16.34
N LEU A 82 -31.49 14.09 -15.17
CA LEU A 82 -31.98 12.85 -14.59
C LEU A 82 -33.01 12.16 -15.50
N SER A 83 -33.85 12.93 -16.19
CA SER A 83 -34.78 12.39 -17.18
C SER A 83 -34.08 11.82 -18.41
N ALA A 84 -32.97 12.41 -18.86
CA ALA A 84 -32.18 11.87 -19.95
C ALA A 84 -31.49 10.56 -19.54
N LEU A 85 -30.89 10.54 -18.36
CA LEU A 85 -30.23 9.37 -17.79
C LEU A 85 -31.22 8.22 -17.56
N SER A 86 -32.44 8.50 -17.09
CA SER A 86 -33.43 7.47 -16.79
C SER A 86 -33.91 6.67 -18.01
N LYS A 87 -33.85 7.25 -19.21
CA LYS A 87 -34.25 6.61 -20.47
C LYS A 87 -33.34 5.43 -20.85
N ALA A 88 -32.05 5.49 -20.45
CA ALA A 88 -31.08 4.43 -20.72
C ALA A 88 -31.19 3.25 -19.75
N VAL A 89 -31.98 3.36 -18.67
CA VAL A 89 -32.13 2.33 -17.65
C VAL A 89 -33.22 1.33 -18.07
N CYS A 90 -32.87 0.05 -18.06
CA CYS A 90 -33.75 -1.07 -18.38
C CYS A 90 -33.93 -2.02 -17.19
N ARG A 91 -35.01 -2.79 -17.24
CA ARG A 91 -35.28 -3.93 -16.36
C ARG A 91 -34.82 -5.21 -17.05
N ILE A 92 -34.01 -6.02 -16.37
CA ILE A 92 -33.59 -7.34 -16.90
C ILE A 92 -34.65 -8.37 -16.51
N THR A 93 -35.16 -9.10 -17.50
CA THR A 93 -36.23 -10.10 -17.28
C THR A 93 -35.89 -11.43 -17.94
N GLN A 94 -36.38 -12.52 -17.36
CA GLN A 94 -36.34 -13.85 -17.97
C GLN A 94 -37.72 -14.49 -17.82
N HIS A 95 -38.33 -14.91 -18.94
CA HIS A 95 -39.70 -15.42 -18.96
C HIS A 95 -40.72 -14.52 -18.24
N GLY A 96 -40.56 -13.19 -18.37
CA GLY A 96 -41.41 -12.18 -17.72
C GLY A 96 -41.15 -11.98 -16.22
N ARG A 97 -40.22 -12.71 -15.60
CA ARG A 97 -39.81 -12.47 -14.22
C ARG A 97 -38.68 -11.44 -14.16
N PRO A 98 -38.79 -10.39 -13.34
CA PRO A 98 -37.72 -9.40 -13.18
C PRO A 98 -36.58 -9.98 -12.36
N LEU A 99 -35.35 -9.83 -12.85
CA LEU A 99 -34.12 -10.31 -12.21
C LEU A 99 -33.27 -9.18 -11.62
N GLY A 100 -33.23 -8.03 -12.29
CA GLY A 100 -32.43 -6.89 -11.86
C GLY A 100 -32.62 -5.66 -12.74
N THR A 101 -31.74 -4.69 -12.55
CA THR A 101 -31.66 -3.45 -13.33
C THR A 101 -30.39 -3.47 -14.18
N GLY A 102 -30.43 -2.83 -15.34
CA GLY A 102 -29.25 -2.54 -16.14
C GLY A 102 -29.39 -1.21 -16.86
N PHE A 103 -28.36 -0.78 -17.57
CA PHE A 103 -28.44 0.42 -18.39
C PHE A 103 -27.51 0.39 -19.59
N LEU A 104 -27.89 1.12 -20.64
CA LEU A 104 -27.21 1.18 -21.93
C LEU A 104 -25.96 2.07 -21.87
N ILE A 105 -24.78 1.49 -22.17
CA ILE A 105 -23.47 2.13 -22.05
C ILE A 105 -22.72 2.34 -23.38
N SER A 106 -23.25 1.79 -24.47
CA SER A 106 -22.86 2.11 -25.85
C SER A 106 -24.03 1.86 -26.78
N ASP A 107 -23.85 2.05 -28.09
CA ASP A 107 -24.88 1.83 -29.11
C ASP A 107 -25.66 0.51 -28.95
N ASN A 108 -25.00 -0.54 -28.46
CA ASN A 108 -25.56 -1.88 -28.39
C ASN A 108 -25.10 -2.69 -27.17
N VAL A 109 -24.53 -2.07 -26.12
CA VAL A 109 -24.06 -2.79 -24.92
C VAL A 109 -24.72 -2.21 -23.68
N ILE A 110 -25.26 -3.09 -22.83
CA ILE A 110 -25.74 -2.75 -21.50
C ILE A 110 -24.76 -3.25 -20.43
N ILE A 111 -24.85 -2.69 -19.23
CA ILE A 111 -24.17 -3.20 -18.04
C ILE A 111 -25.18 -3.52 -16.93
N THR A 112 -24.92 -4.61 -16.20
CA THR A 112 -25.61 -5.02 -14.97
C THR A 112 -24.63 -5.78 -14.05
N ASN A 113 -25.08 -6.38 -12.95
CA ASN A 113 -24.24 -7.20 -12.08
C ASN A 113 -24.03 -8.62 -12.63
N ASN A 114 -22.90 -9.25 -12.28
CA ASN A 114 -22.64 -10.66 -12.61
C ASN A 114 -23.63 -11.60 -11.92
N HIS A 115 -24.03 -11.33 -10.66
CA HIS A 115 -25.04 -12.17 -10.02
C HIS A 115 -26.44 -12.06 -10.64
N VAL A 116 -26.68 -11.09 -11.52
CA VAL A 116 -27.90 -10.99 -12.35
C VAL A 116 -27.73 -11.79 -13.66
N ILE A 117 -26.57 -11.67 -14.31
CA ILE A 117 -26.20 -12.41 -15.53
C ILE A 117 -24.81 -13.01 -15.34
N ASP A 118 -24.76 -14.28 -14.93
CA ASP A 118 -23.53 -14.92 -14.46
C ASP A 118 -22.65 -15.50 -15.57
N SER A 119 -23.21 -15.75 -16.74
CA SER A 119 -22.57 -16.48 -17.84
C SER A 119 -23.23 -16.16 -19.18
N SER A 120 -22.52 -16.45 -20.28
CA SER A 120 -23.06 -16.35 -21.64
C SER A 120 -24.28 -17.26 -21.82
N GLU A 121 -24.27 -18.44 -21.18
CA GLU A 121 -25.32 -19.43 -21.28
C GLU A 121 -26.58 -18.99 -20.54
N SER A 122 -26.44 -18.38 -19.34
CA SER A 122 -27.59 -17.91 -18.58
C SER A 122 -28.29 -16.72 -19.22
N ALA A 123 -27.56 -15.89 -19.97
CA ALA A 123 -28.11 -14.78 -20.73
C ALA A 123 -29.12 -15.23 -21.81
N HIS A 124 -29.11 -16.51 -22.21
CA HIS A 124 -30.01 -17.03 -23.23
C HIS A 124 -31.49 -16.89 -22.80
N GLY A 125 -32.29 -16.25 -23.66
CA GLY A 125 -33.71 -16.00 -23.41
C GLY A 125 -34.00 -14.89 -22.39
N MET A 126 -32.98 -14.17 -21.90
CA MET A 126 -33.16 -12.96 -21.12
C MET A 126 -33.43 -11.75 -22.03
N LEU A 127 -34.16 -10.77 -21.50
CA LEU A 127 -34.56 -9.56 -22.20
C LEU A 127 -34.22 -8.31 -21.38
N ALA A 128 -33.72 -7.27 -22.06
CA ALA A 128 -33.60 -5.92 -21.54
C ALA A 128 -34.84 -5.11 -21.90
N GLU A 129 -35.70 -4.85 -20.90
CA GLU A 129 -36.95 -4.11 -21.08
C GLU A 129 -36.76 -2.64 -20.74
N PHE A 130 -36.94 -1.78 -21.74
CA PHE A 130 -36.86 -0.33 -21.60
C PHE A 130 -38.25 0.29 -21.48
N ASN A 131 -38.28 1.55 -21.03
CA ASN A 131 -39.49 2.37 -20.93
C ASN A 131 -40.59 1.81 -19.98
N TYR A 132 -40.26 0.83 -19.13
CA TYR A 132 -41.15 0.33 -18.08
C TYR A 132 -41.24 1.30 -16.89
N GLU A 133 -42.02 2.36 -17.03
CA GLU A 133 -42.16 3.44 -16.04
C GLU A 133 -43.59 4.00 -16.07
N LEU A 134 -43.91 4.88 -15.11
CA LEU A 134 -45.19 5.56 -15.06
C LEU A 134 -45.16 6.85 -15.89
N ASP A 135 -46.27 7.17 -16.56
CA ASP A 135 -46.48 8.46 -17.19
C ASP A 135 -46.93 9.54 -16.18
N ARG A 136 -47.28 10.73 -16.68
CA ARG A 136 -47.73 11.86 -15.86
C ARG A 136 -49.06 11.60 -15.14
N ASP A 137 -49.88 10.71 -15.69
CA ASP A 137 -51.18 10.31 -15.13
C ASP A 137 -51.07 9.08 -14.22
N LYS A 138 -49.83 8.63 -13.93
CA LYS A 138 -49.50 7.45 -13.13
C LYS A 138 -49.92 6.13 -13.76
N ASN A 139 -50.12 6.09 -15.08
CA ASN A 139 -50.35 4.85 -15.83
C ASN A 139 -49.02 4.24 -16.28
N ILE A 140 -48.98 2.92 -16.42
CA ILE A 140 -47.79 2.22 -16.94
C ILE A 140 -47.65 2.54 -18.43
N LYS A 141 -46.47 3.05 -18.84
CA LYS A 141 -46.14 3.28 -20.24
C LYS A 141 -45.93 1.96 -20.98
N LYS A 142 -46.08 2.00 -22.31
CA LYS A 142 -45.73 0.88 -23.18
C LYS A 142 -44.21 0.64 -23.13
N SER A 143 -43.80 -0.46 -22.51
CA SER A 143 -42.41 -0.93 -22.52
C SER A 143 -42.08 -1.66 -23.82
N PHE A 144 -40.80 -1.87 -24.07
CA PHE A 144 -40.30 -2.64 -25.21
C PHE A 144 -39.01 -3.38 -24.83
N SER A 145 -38.85 -4.58 -25.35
CA SER A 145 -37.87 -5.56 -24.87
C SER A 145 -36.88 -5.99 -25.95
N PHE A 146 -35.59 -5.88 -25.67
CA PHE A 146 -34.52 -6.33 -26.55
C PHE A 146 -33.92 -7.64 -26.05
N GLN A 147 -33.59 -8.53 -26.98
CA GLN A 147 -32.92 -9.79 -26.66
C GLN A 147 -31.43 -9.53 -26.34
N LEU A 148 -30.91 -10.20 -25.30
CA LEU A 148 -29.48 -10.18 -25.00
C LEU A 148 -28.71 -11.07 -25.98
N ASP A 149 -27.52 -10.60 -26.38
CA ASP A 149 -26.67 -11.24 -27.39
C ASP A 149 -25.24 -11.37 -26.86
N ALA A 150 -24.97 -12.48 -26.17
CA ALA A 150 -23.66 -12.76 -25.59
C ALA A 150 -22.61 -13.12 -26.66
N GLU A 151 -23.02 -13.61 -27.83
CA GLU A 151 -22.11 -13.95 -28.93
C GLU A 151 -21.48 -12.69 -29.52
N ARG A 152 -22.26 -11.61 -29.64
CA ARG A 152 -21.77 -10.32 -30.15
C ARG A 152 -20.83 -9.60 -29.19
N PHE A 153 -21.12 -9.61 -27.88
CA PHE A 153 -20.22 -9.06 -26.86
C PHE A 153 -20.60 -9.60 -25.48
N PHE A 154 -19.62 -10.12 -24.75
CA PHE A 154 -19.78 -10.51 -23.36
C PHE A 154 -18.48 -10.31 -22.58
N LEU A 155 -18.56 -9.57 -21.48
CA LEU A 155 -17.48 -9.42 -20.52
C LEU A 155 -18.07 -9.44 -19.11
N THR A 156 -17.59 -10.32 -18.25
CA THR A 156 -18.10 -10.45 -16.89
C THR A 156 -16.98 -10.53 -15.86
N SER A 157 -17.26 -10.05 -14.65
CA SER A 157 -16.44 -10.23 -13.46
C SER A 157 -17.30 -10.82 -12.35
N SER A 158 -16.92 -12.00 -11.89
CA SER A 158 -17.57 -12.71 -10.77
C SER A 158 -17.71 -11.81 -9.54
N TYR A 159 -18.79 -11.98 -8.76
CA TYR A 159 -18.89 -11.34 -7.44
C TYR A 159 -17.95 -11.97 -6.40
N VAL A 160 -17.58 -13.23 -6.59
CA VAL A 160 -16.57 -13.93 -5.79
C VAL A 160 -15.18 -13.64 -6.38
N ALA A 161 -14.30 -13.09 -5.56
CA ALA A 161 -12.91 -12.87 -5.93
C ALA A 161 -12.14 -14.20 -6.05
N ALA A 162 -11.42 -14.35 -7.16
CA ALA A 162 -10.56 -15.49 -7.49
C ALA A 162 -9.13 -14.97 -7.77
N PRO A 163 -8.13 -15.32 -6.94
CA PRO A 163 -6.76 -14.77 -7.04
C PRO A 163 -6.10 -14.92 -8.42
N GLU A 164 -6.44 -16.00 -9.14
CA GLU A 164 -5.92 -16.36 -10.45
C GLU A 164 -6.61 -15.65 -11.62
N ILE A 165 -7.75 -14.98 -11.39
CA ILE A 165 -8.51 -14.25 -12.42
C ILE A 165 -8.39 -12.74 -12.14
N PRO A 166 -7.62 -11.99 -12.96
CA PRO A 166 -7.51 -10.55 -12.83
C PRO A 166 -8.89 -9.86 -12.82
N TYR A 167 -9.06 -8.89 -11.92
CA TYR A 167 -10.30 -8.10 -11.79
C TYR A 167 -11.57 -8.91 -11.45
N SER A 168 -11.44 -10.15 -10.99
CA SER A 168 -12.54 -10.88 -10.35
C SER A 168 -12.97 -10.22 -9.03
N GLY A 169 -14.18 -10.53 -8.57
CA GLY A 169 -14.78 -9.93 -7.37
C GLY A 169 -15.45 -8.59 -7.60
N LEU A 170 -15.50 -8.05 -8.82
CA LEU A 170 -16.14 -6.75 -9.08
C LEU A 170 -17.65 -6.85 -9.32
N ASP A 171 -18.21 -8.04 -9.58
CA ASP A 171 -19.64 -8.26 -9.80
C ASP A 171 -20.27 -7.39 -10.91
N PHE A 172 -19.77 -7.47 -12.14
CA PHE A 172 -20.41 -6.80 -13.29
C PHE A 172 -20.47 -7.70 -14.51
N THR A 173 -21.44 -7.45 -15.37
CA THR A 173 -21.57 -8.05 -16.70
C THR A 173 -21.90 -6.96 -17.71
N MET A 174 -21.07 -6.83 -18.74
CA MET A 174 -21.34 -6.07 -19.96
C MET A 174 -21.74 -7.06 -21.06
N ILE A 175 -22.89 -6.82 -21.69
CA ILE A 175 -23.45 -7.73 -22.69
C ILE A 175 -24.09 -6.95 -23.84
N ALA A 176 -23.93 -7.44 -25.07
CA ALA A 176 -24.60 -6.84 -26.20
C ALA A 176 -26.12 -7.10 -26.20
N VAL A 177 -26.85 -6.23 -26.89
CA VAL A 177 -28.30 -6.32 -27.05
C VAL A 177 -28.67 -6.18 -28.53
N ALA A 178 -29.77 -6.82 -28.92
CA ALA A 178 -30.28 -6.78 -30.29
C ALA A 178 -30.62 -5.35 -30.73
N GLU A 179 -30.50 -5.07 -32.03
CA GLU A 179 -30.76 -3.74 -32.60
C GLU A 179 -32.25 -3.38 -32.66
N LYS A 180 -33.12 -4.39 -32.65
CA LYS A 180 -34.58 -4.26 -32.68
C LYS A 180 -35.22 -4.97 -31.50
N SER A 181 -36.25 -4.35 -30.93
CA SER A 181 -37.04 -4.94 -29.86
C SER A 181 -38.06 -5.95 -30.40
N GLN A 182 -38.67 -6.73 -29.51
CA GLN A 182 -39.79 -7.64 -29.85
C GLN A 182 -41.01 -6.89 -30.40
N GLU A 183 -41.10 -5.59 -30.13
CA GLU A 183 -42.13 -4.65 -30.58
C GLU A 183 -41.68 -3.81 -31.80
N ASP A 184 -40.61 -4.21 -32.48
CA ASP A 184 -40.01 -3.57 -33.67
C ASP A 184 -39.53 -2.12 -33.44
N ILE A 185 -39.13 -1.79 -32.21
CA ILE A 185 -38.50 -0.50 -31.88
C ILE A 185 -36.99 -0.62 -32.05
N SER A 186 -36.37 0.34 -32.75
CA SER A 186 -34.91 0.40 -32.89
C SER A 186 -34.24 0.85 -31.60
N LEU A 187 -33.17 0.17 -31.19
CA LEU A 187 -32.36 0.54 -30.02
C LEU A 187 -31.75 1.93 -30.14
N SER A 188 -31.48 2.39 -31.37
CA SER A 188 -30.97 3.74 -31.66
C SER A 188 -31.89 4.88 -31.21
N THR A 189 -33.13 4.58 -30.85
CA THR A 189 -34.07 5.55 -30.23
C THR A 189 -33.71 5.87 -28.77
N ILE A 190 -32.88 5.03 -28.13
CA ILE A 190 -32.38 5.21 -26.78
C ILE A 190 -30.95 5.74 -26.86
N LYS A 191 -30.71 6.87 -26.19
CA LYS A 191 -29.37 7.44 -26.10
C LYS A 191 -28.55 6.67 -25.04
N PRO A 192 -27.37 6.13 -25.36
CA PRO A 192 -26.51 5.48 -24.39
C PRO A 192 -25.85 6.49 -23.44
N ILE A 193 -25.38 6.00 -22.29
CA ILE A 193 -24.60 6.79 -21.34
C ILE A 193 -23.16 6.27 -21.31
N TYR A 194 -22.22 7.12 -21.67
CA TYR A 194 -20.83 6.72 -21.71
C TYR A 194 -20.17 6.75 -20.32
N LEU A 195 -19.40 5.70 -20.04
CA LEU A 195 -18.68 5.56 -18.77
C LEU A 195 -17.35 6.31 -18.83
N ASP A 196 -17.08 7.11 -17.80
CA ASP A 196 -15.78 7.75 -17.56
C ASP A 196 -14.99 6.98 -16.48
N GLY A 197 -13.74 6.64 -16.72
CA GLY A 197 -12.87 5.97 -15.75
C GLY A 197 -12.21 6.91 -14.74
N ILE A 198 -12.23 8.23 -14.97
CA ILE A 198 -11.47 9.22 -14.21
C ILE A 198 -12.15 9.53 -12.86
N ARG A 199 -11.35 9.74 -11.81
CA ARG A 199 -11.82 10.13 -10.46
C ARG A 199 -12.30 11.59 -10.42
N GLY A 200 -12.78 12.04 -9.25
CA GLY A 200 -13.21 13.42 -9.02
C GLY A 200 -14.66 13.74 -9.42
N LYS A 201 -15.46 12.75 -9.79
CA LYS A 201 -16.88 12.95 -10.17
C LYS A 201 -17.78 13.33 -8.99
N ILE A 202 -17.35 12.96 -7.78
CA ILE A 202 -18.05 13.18 -6.51
C ILE A 202 -17.03 13.22 -5.38
N ILE A 203 -17.31 13.95 -4.30
CA ILE A 203 -16.56 13.91 -3.02
C ILE A 203 -17.45 13.40 -1.87
N LYS A 204 -16.84 12.93 -0.77
CA LYS A 204 -17.56 12.47 0.42
C LYS A 204 -18.43 13.60 0.98
N GLY A 205 -19.70 13.28 1.24
CA GLY A 205 -20.74 14.21 1.66
C GLY A 205 -21.66 14.69 0.52
N GLU A 206 -21.22 14.65 -0.74
CA GLU A 206 -22.05 15.05 -1.88
C GLU A 206 -23.17 14.04 -2.17
N SER A 207 -24.23 14.55 -2.82
CA SER A 207 -25.41 13.75 -3.13
C SER A 207 -25.23 12.86 -4.36
N CYS A 208 -25.70 11.61 -4.28
CA CYS A 208 -25.72 10.67 -5.38
C CYS A 208 -27.09 9.99 -5.57
N VAL A 209 -27.61 10.01 -6.79
CA VAL A 209 -28.96 9.52 -7.13
C VAL A 209 -28.88 8.12 -7.72
N ILE A 210 -29.87 7.29 -7.39
CA ILE A 210 -30.00 5.94 -7.95
C ILE A 210 -31.24 5.84 -8.81
N ILE A 211 -31.08 5.32 -10.03
CA ILE A 211 -32.18 5.05 -10.97
C ILE A 211 -32.33 3.54 -11.15
N GLN A 212 -33.49 3.01 -10.75
CA GLN A 212 -33.63 1.58 -10.44
C GLN A 212 -35.02 1.00 -10.75
N HIS A 213 -35.11 -0.34 -10.83
CA HIS A 213 -36.36 -1.12 -10.85
C HIS A 213 -36.55 -1.96 -9.57
N PRO A 214 -36.81 -1.33 -8.42
CA PRO A 214 -36.92 -2.03 -7.13
C PRO A 214 -38.12 -2.98 -7.14
N LYS A 215 -37.94 -4.21 -6.67
CA LYS A 215 -38.86 -5.36 -6.75
C LYS A 215 -39.38 -5.64 -8.16
N GLY A 216 -38.66 -5.20 -9.19
CA GLY A 216 -39.12 -5.20 -10.56
C GLY A 216 -40.29 -4.24 -10.83
N MET A 217 -40.57 -3.29 -9.95
CA MET A 217 -41.62 -2.27 -10.14
C MET A 217 -41.26 -1.30 -11.29
N PRO A 218 -42.25 -0.51 -11.76
CA PRO A 218 -41.96 0.60 -12.68
C PRO A 218 -40.85 1.49 -12.14
N LYS A 219 -39.99 1.99 -13.04
CA LYS A 219 -38.75 2.72 -12.72
C LYS A 219 -38.93 3.74 -11.59
N LYS A 220 -37.98 3.76 -10.65
CA LYS A 220 -37.93 4.68 -9.50
C LYS A 220 -36.59 5.41 -9.46
N ILE A 221 -36.62 6.61 -8.91
CA ILE A 221 -35.44 7.44 -8.65
C ILE A 221 -35.42 7.76 -7.16
N VAL A 222 -34.29 7.55 -6.49
CA VAL A 222 -34.12 7.91 -5.08
C VAL A 222 -33.51 9.30 -4.99
N LEU A 223 -34.19 10.22 -4.31
CA LEU A 223 -33.79 11.63 -4.19
C LEU A 223 -33.61 12.09 -2.74
N LYS A 224 -33.81 11.19 -1.77
CA LYS A 224 -33.74 11.51 -0.33
C LYS A 224 -32.76 10.56 0.35
N ASN A 225 -31.97 11.09 1.28
CA ASN A 225 -30.92 10.35 2.00
C ASN A 225 -29.97 9.67 1.02
N THR A 226 -29.35 10.50 0.17
CA THR A 226 -28.60 10.09 -1.00
C THR A 226 -27.21 10.66 -0.93
N ALA A 227 -26.41 10.32 0.07
CA ALA A 227 -25.07 10.88 0.24
C ALA A 227 -24.00 9.79 0.16
N PHE A 228 -22.95 10.02 -0.62
CA PHE A 228 -21.74 9.22 -0.61
C PHE A 228 -20.91 9.59 0.63
N PHE A 229 -20.49 8.62 1.44
CA PHE A 229 -19.84 8.95 2.72
C PHE A 229 -18.62 8.10 3.08
N SER A 230 -18.41 6.98 2.41
CA SER A 230 -17.21 6.16 2.62
C SER A 230 -16.93 5.29 1.40
N GLU A 231 -15.77 4.66 1.33
CA GLU A 231 -15.41 3.81 0.20
C GLU A 231 -14.38 2.75 0.58
N THR A 232 -14.18 1.82 -0.35
CA THR A 232 -13.07 0.86 -0.35
C THR A 232 -12.31 0.98 -1.67
N ARG A 233 -11.23 0.21 -1.84
CA ARG A 233 -10.49 0.14 -3.12
C ARG A 233 -11.37 0.00 -4.37
N THR A 234 -12.47 -0.74 -4.27
CA THR A 234 -13.31 -1.11 -5.43
C THR A 234 -14.77 -0.70 -5.35
N ARG A 235 -15.26 -0.25 -4.18
CA ARG A 235 -16.66 0.13 -3.99
C ARG A 235 -16.80 1.48 -3.32
N ILE A 236 -17.86 2.19 -3.63
CA ILE A 236 -18.33 3.35 -2.87
C ILE A 236 -19.45 2.93 -1.93
N VAL A 237 -19.56 3.60 -0.80
CA VAL A 237 -20.60 3.40 0.22
C VAL A 237 -21.43 4.68 0.31
N TYR A 238 -22.74 4.54 0.17
CA TYR A 238 -23.67 5.66 0.12
C TYR A 238 -25.00 5.34 0.78
N GLU A 239 -25.68 6.37 1.26
CA GLU A 239 -27.07 6.26 1.70
C GLU A 239 -28.00 6.19 0.48
N SER A 240 -29.02 5.34 0.54
CA SER A 240 -30.15 5.32 -0.40
C SER A 240 -31.19 4.29 0.04
N ASP A 241 -32.44 4.45 -0.36
CA ASP A 241 -33.46 3.41 -0.27
C ASP A 241 -33.33 2.44 -1.47
N THR A 242 -32.97 1.18 -1.21
CA THR A 242 -32.92 0.13 -2.24
C THR A 242 -33.74 -1.08 -1.78
N LEU A 243 -34.25 -1.85 -2.74
CA LEU A 243 -35.04 -3.06 -2.48
C LEU A 243 -34.57 -4.16 -3.45
N PRO A 244 -34.89 -5.45 -3.21
CA PRO A 244 -34.55 -6.53 -4.13
C PRO A 244 -34.87 -6.19 -5.59
N GLY A 245 -33.98 -6.43 -6.56
CA GLY A 245 -34.17 -6.03 -7.97
C GLY A 245 -33.51 -4.70 -8.35
N SER A 246 -32.99 -3.96 -7.38
CA SER A 246 -32.11 -2.81 -7.61
C SER A 246 -30.71 -3.19 -8.10
N SER A 247 -30.26 -4.44 -7.96
CA SER A 247 -28.95 -4.90 -8.46
C SER A 247 -28.71 -4.48 -9.91
N GLY A 248 -27.58 -3.83 -10.17
CA GLY A 248 -27.18 -3.33 -11.48
C GLY A 248 -27.72 -1.93 -11.80
N SER A 249 -28.30 -1.26 -10.82
CA SER A 249 -28.79 0.11 -10.98
C SER A 249 -27.65 1.12 -11.11
N MET A 250 -27.94 2.19 -11.84
CA MET A 250 -27.01 3.29 -12.05
C MET A 250 -26.97 4.20 -10.82
N VAL A 251 -25.76 4.51 -10.34
CA VAL A 251 -25.51 5.49 -9.27
C VAL A 251 -24.83 6.71 -9.88
N VAL A 252 -25.47 7.87 -9.75
CA VAL A 252 -25.11 9.12 -10.44
C VAL A 252 -24.73 10.19 -9.42
N ALA A 253 -23.61 10.88 -9.60
CA ALA A 253 -23.28 12.07 -8.83
C ALA A 253 -24.19 13.22 -9.24
N LEU A 254 -24.93 13.81 -8.30
CA LEU A 254 -25.92 14.83 -8.63
C LEU A 254 -25.28 16.13 -9.13
N GLY A 255 -24.10 16.48 -8.59
CA GLY A 255 -23.38 17.71 -8.95
C GLY A 255 -22.80 17.71 -10.36
N THR A 256 -22.39 16.55 -10.88
CA THR A 256 -21.74 16.41 -12.20
C THR A 256 -22.61 15.72 -13.24
N GLY A 257 -23.64 14.98 -12.83
CA GLY A 257 -24.44 14.15 -13.71
C GLY A 257 -23.74 12.86 -14.16
N GLU A 258 -22.59 12.55 -13.59
CA GLU A 258 -21.74 11.45 -14.03
C GLU A 258 -22.00 10.18 -13.23
N ILE A 259 -21.84 9.03 -13.90
CA ILE A 259 -21.98 7.72 -13.24
C ILE A 259 -20.75 7.45 -12.38
N ILE A 260 -20.98 7.22 -11.09
CA ILE A 260 -19.93 6.95 -10.10
C ILE A 260 -19.83 5.48 -9.73
N ALA A 261 -20.96 4.75 -9.78
CA ALA A 261 -20.96 3.32 -9.49
C ALA A 261 -22.10 2.54 -10.14
N LEU A 262 -21.91 1.23 -10.18
CA LEU A 262 -22.93 0.21 -10.42
C LEU A 262 -23.41 -0.32 -9.06
N HIS A 263 -24.69 -0.12 -8.71
CA HIS A 263 -25.22 -0.59 -7.42
C HIS A 263 -25.12 -2.12 -7.33
N HIS A 264 -24.59 -2.60 -6.20
CA HIS A 264 -24.31 -4.01 -5.95
C HIS A 264 -25.25 -4.61 -4.91
N ALA A 265 -25.23 -4.07 -3.69
CA ALA A 265 -26.00 -4.59 -2.57
C ALA A 265 -26.23 -3.55 -1.46
N GLY A 266 -27.17 -3.83 -0.56
CA GLY A 266 -27.27 -3.16 0.72
C GLY A 266 -26.15 -3.63 1.66
N LEU A 267 -25.69 -2.75 2.54
CA LEU A 267 -24.63 -3.02 3.51
C LEU A 267 -25.24 -3.19 4.92
N PRO A 268 -25.38 -4.43 5.42
CA PRO A 268 -25.95 -4.67 6.74
C PRO A 268 -24.94 -4.44 7.87
N ARG A 269 -25.43 -4.13 9.07
CA ARG A 269 -24.64 -4.20 10.29
C ARG A 269 -24.39 -5.66 10.66
N THR A 270 -23.19 -5.95 11.11
CA THR A 270 -22.80 -7.29 11.55
C THR A 270 -22.25 -7.29 12.97
N ASP A 271 -22.25 -8.46 13.62
CA ASP A 271 -21.54 -8.69 14.86
C ASP A 271 -20.05 -9.03 14.61
N SER A 272 -19.31 -9.32 15.69
CA SER A 272 -17.88 -9.68 15.62
C SER A 272 -17.59 -10.98 14.85
N GLN A 273 -18.61 -11.76 14.49
CA GLN A 273 -18.52 -12.98 13.69
C GLN A 273 -19.06 -12.77 12.26
N ASN A 274 -19.21 -11.52 11.81
CA ASN A 274 -19.77 -11.14 10.51
C ASN A 274 -21.21 -11.61 10.29
N ARG A 275 -21.97 -11.92 11.36
CA ARG A 275 -23.38 -12.32 11.24
C ARG A 275 -24.26 -11.09 11.15
N ILE A 276 -25.20 -11.09 10.22
CA ILE A 276 -26.11 -9.97 9.95
C ILE A 276 -27.02 -9.73 11.14
N LEU A 277 -27.20 -8.46 11.53
CA LEU A 277 -28.02 -8.07 12.66
C LEU A 277 -29.33 -7.41 12.24
N THR A 278 -30.37 -7.63 13.05
CA THR A 278 -31.61 -6.87 13.02
C THR A 278 -31.45 -5.55 13.77
N ARG A 279 -32.41 -4.64 13.59
CA ARG A 279 -32.48 -3.35 14.33
C ARG A 279 -32.64 -3.54 15.84
N SER A 280 -33.09 -4.70 16.31
CA SER A 280 -33.15 -5.06 17.74
C SER A 280 -31.84 -5.64 18.27
N GLY A 281 -30.84 -5.87 17.40
CA GLY A 281 -29.56 -6.48 17.76
C GLY A 281 -29.56 -8.01 17.76
N GLU A 282 -30.61 -8.65 17.23
CA GLU A 282 -30.69 -10.11 17.08
C GLU A 282 -30.06 -10.55 15.75
N ILE A 283 -29.70 -11.84 15.65
CA ILE A 283 -29.12 -12.40 14.42
C ILE A 283 -30.22 -12.59 13.38
N ALA A 284 -30.05 -11.97 12.22
CA ALA A 284 -30.95 -12.12 11.09
C ALA A 284 -30.72 -13.48 10.37
N THR A 285 -31.76 -13.98 9.71
CA THR A 285 -31.76 -15.22 8.93
C THR A 285 -32.30 -14.97 7.53
N ALA A 286 -32.19 -15.95 6.64
CA ALA A 286 -32.76 -15.87 5.29
C ALA A 286 -34.27 -15.59 5.24
N SER A 287 -35.00 -15.84 6.33
CA SER A 287 -36.43 -15.53 6.49
C SER A 287 -36.73 -14.16 7.10
N THR A 288 -35.73 -13.44 7.60
CA THR A 288 -35.92 -12.14 8.26
C THR A 288 -36.38 -11.08 7.24
N PRO A 289 -37.47 -10.35 7.52
CA PRO A 289 -37.94 -9.27 6.67
C PRO A 289 -36.90 -8.15 6.49
N ASP A 290 -36.86 -7.58 5.29
CA ASP A 290 -35.85 -6.58 4.92
C ASP A 290 -35.85 -5.31 5.78
N GLU A 291 -37.04 -4.96 6.26
CA GLU A 291 -37.32 -3.78 7.07
C GLU A 291 -36.81 -3.95 8.51
N GLU A 292 -36.59 -5.20 8.95
CA GLU A 292 -36.06 -5.54 10.28
C GLU A 292 -34.53 -5.58 10.30
N ILE A 293 -33.87 -5.68 9.14
CA ILE A 293 -32.41 -5.68 9.04
C ILE A 293 -31.87 -4.28 9.35
N ASP A 294 -30.78 -4.24 10.11
CA ASP A 294 -30.08 -2.98 10.40
C ASP A 294 -29.11 -2.65 9.27
N TRP A 295 -29.45 -1.64 8.48
CA TRP A 295 -28.68 -1.20 7.31
C TRP A 295 -27.80 -0.01 7.65
N ILE A 296 -26.51 -0.11 7.33
CA ILE A 296 -25.55 0.99 7.48
C ILE A 296 -25.56 1.88 6.24
N GLY A 297 -25.82 1.30 5.07
CA GLY A 297 -25.91 2.01 3.80
C GLY A 297 -26.05 1.04 2.65
N ASN A 298 -25.61 1.45 1.47
CA ASN A 298 -25.51 0.63 0.27
C ASN A 298 -24.10 0.69 -0.26
N GLU A 299 -23.73 -0.30 -1.06
CA GLU A 299 -22.49 -0.27 -1.81
C GLU A 299 -22.74 -0.37 -3.32
N GLY A 300 -21.84 0.29 -4.05
CA GLY A 300 -21.78 0.22 -5.50
C GLY A 300 -20.34 0.08 -5.98
N ILE A 301 -20.16 -0.65 -7.07
CA ILE A 301 -18.85 -0.92 -7.68
C ILE A 301 -18.40 0.32 -8.44
N LYS A 302 -17.19 0.80 -8.15
CA LYS A 302 -16.62 2.01 -8.77
C LYS A 302 -16.52 1.86 -10.28
N ILE A 303 -17.05 2.82 -11.04
CA ILE A 303 -16.93 2.82 -12.51
C ILE A 303 -15.47 2.87 -12.95
N SER A 304 -14.59 3.55 -12.20
CA SER A 304 -13.15 3.57 -12.48
C SER A 304 -12.53 2.16 -12.50
N ARG A 305 -12.99 1.27 -11.62
CA ARG A 305 -12.52 -0.13 -11.56
C ARG A 305 -13.14 -0.99 -12.66
N VAL A 306 -14.41 -0.75 -13.01
CA VAL A 306 -15.06 -1.40 -14.16
C VAL A 306 -14.35 -1.04 -15.46
N ILE A 307 -13.98 0.23 -15.66
CA ILE A 307 -13.23 0.69 -16.83
C ILE A 307 -11.80 0.15 -16.85
N ASN A 308 -11.14 0.08 -15.69
CA ASN A 308 -9.82 -0.54 -15.60
C ASN A 308 -9.87 -2.05 -15.97
N ALA A 309 -10.89 -2.77 -15.50
CA ALA A 309 -11.12 -4.17 -15.89
C ALA A 309 -11.38 -4.31 -17.40
N LEU A 310 -12.22 -3.45 -17.99
CA LEU A 310 -12.46 -3.43 -19.43
C LEU A 310 -11.17 -3.14 -20.23
N THR A 311 -10.37 -2.17 -19.79
CA THR A 311 -9.12 -1.77 -20.45
C THR A 311 -8.15 -2.95 -20.52
N ASN A 312 -8.02 -3.71 -19.43
CA ASN A 312 -7.09 -4.83 -19.32
C ASN A 312 -7.67 -6.18 -19.74
N ALA A 313 -8.96 -6.26 -20.10
CA ALA A 313 -9.58 -7.50 -20.55
C ALA A 313 -9.01 -7.93 -21.93
N GLU A 314 -8.56 -9.17 -22.00
CA GLU A 314 -8.24 -9.85 -23.26
C GLU A 314 -9.54 -10.32 -23.90
N LEU A 315 -9.92 -9.70 -25.02
CA LEU A 315 -11.14 -10.01 -25.77
C LEU A 315 -10.80 -10.52 -27.18
N PRO A 316 -11.63 -11.40 -27.77
CA PRO A 316 -11.49 -11.81 -29.16
C PRO A 316 -11.47 -10.61 -30.12
N ALA A 317 -10.82 -10.75 -31.27
CA ALA A 317 -10.64 -9.68 -32.26
C ALA A 317 -11.97 -9.02 -32.68
N GLU A 318 -13.04 -9.81 -32.75
CA GLU A 318 -14.39 -9.38 -33.13
C GLU A 318 -15.02 -8.40 -32.12
N MET A 319 -14.61 -8.46 -30.85
CA MET A 319 -15.14 -7.63 -29.76
C MET A 319 -14.29 -6.37 -29.49
N GLN A 320 -13.11 -6.26 -30.12
CA GLN A 320 -12.16 -5.16 -29.86
C GLN A 320 -12.71 -3.78 -30.27
N GLU A 321 -13.48 -3.71 -31.36
CA GLU A 321 -14.08 -2.44 -31.79
C GLU A 321 -15.14 -1.93 -30.81
N ILE A 322 -15.94 -2.84 -30.23
CA ILE A 322 -16.91 -2.50 -29.18
C ILE A 322 -16.18 -2.03 -27.91
N LYS A 323 -15.10 -2.71 -27.51
CA LYS A 323 -14.23 -2.29 -26.41
C LYS A 323 -13.70 -0.87 -26.61
N ARG A 324 -13.21 -0.54 -27.81
CA ARG A 324 -12.70 0.80 -28.14
C ARG A 324 -13.79 1.87 -27.98
N LYS A 325 -15.00 1.62 -28.47
CA LYS A 325 -16.15 2.54 -28.29
C LYS A 325 -16.50 2.77 -26.83
N LEU A 326 -16.44 1.73 -26.00
CA LEU A 326 -16.73 1.80 -24.57
C LEU A 326 -15.70 2.64 -23.78
N LEU A 327 -14.44 2.73 -24.26
CA LEU A 327 -13.36 3.50 -23.62
C LEU A 327 -13.29 4.97 -24.05
N HIS A 328 -13.94 5.33 -25.16
CA HIS A 328 -13.83 6.64 -25.81
C HIS A 328 -14.08 7.85 -24.88
N LYS A 329 -15.11 7.79 -24.02
CA LYS A 329 -15.41 8.92 -23.11
C LYS A 329 -14.32 9.14 -22.07
N THR A 330 -13.68 8.07 -21.59
CA THR A 330 -12.56 8.14 -20.65
C THR A 330 -11.35 8.82 -21.32
N GLU A 331 -11.05 8.48 -22.57
CA GLU A 331 -9.96 9.08 -23.34
C GLU A 331 -10.18 10.59 -23.57
N MET A 332 -11.41 11.00 -23.92
CA MET A 332 -11.76 12.41 -24.11
C MET A 332 -11.62 13.23 -22.82
N SER A 333 -12.22 12.76 -21.72
CA SER A 333 -12.18 13.47 -20.44
C SER A 333 -10.76 13.57 -19.88
N HIS A 334 -9.88 12.61 -20.18
CA HIS A 334 -8.46 12.68 -19.82
C HIS A 334 -7.75 13.79 -20.60
N GLY A 335 -8.13 14.05 -21.85
CA GLY A 335 -7.62 15.16 -22.64
C GLY A 335 -8.06 16.52 -22.09
N GLU A 336 -9.35 16.69 -21.79
CA GLU A 336 -9.97 17.94 -21.32
C GLU A 336 -9.38 18.41 -19.98
N ILE A 337 -9.30 17.51 -18.99
CA ILE A 337 -8.76 17.80 -17.65
C ILE A 337 -7.28 18.22 -17.70
N ASN A 338 -6.49 17.62 -18.60
CA ASN A 338 -5.07 17.96 -18.77
C ASN A 338 -4.85 19.29 -19.51
N THR A 339 -5.79 19.73 -20.35
CA THR A 339 -5.72 21.04 -21.02
C THR A 339 -6.10 22.22 -20.12
N GLU A 340 -7.08 22.06 -19.22
CA GLU A 340 -7.51 23.16 -18.32
C GLU A 340 -6.56 23.40 -17.14
N ASN A 341 -5.83 22.36 -16.69
CA ASN A 341 -4.78 22.49 -15.67
C ASN A 341 -3.62 23.43 -16.07
N LYS A 342 -3.51 23.81 -17.35
CA LYS A 342 -2.53 24.83 -17.80
C LYS A 342 -2.96 26.28 -17.57
N HIS A 343 -4.23 26.56 -17.20
CA HIS A 343 -4.75 27.92 -17.24
C HIS A 343 -5.27 28.54 -15.93
N LYS A 344 -5.40 27.82 -14.80
CA LYS A 344 -5.90 28.45 -13.56
C LYS A 344 -5.31 27.86 -12.28
N GLU A 345 -4.11 28.30 -11.90
CA GLU A 345 -3.68 28.28 -10.50
C GLU A 345 -4.44 29.37 -9.73
N ALA A 346 -5.22 29.01 -8.71
CA ALA A 346 -5.86 29.99 -7.83
C ALA A 346 -5.55 29.73 -6.35
N VAL A 347 -5.22 30.83 -5.67
CA VAL A 347 -4.77 30.95 -4.29
C VAL A 347 -5.96 30.89 -3.32
N PHE A 348 -5.93 29.98 -2.34
CA PHE A 348 -6.90 29.93 -1.24
C PHE A 348 -6.47 30.76 -0.03
N LYS A 349 -7.29 31.73 0.39
CA LYS A 349 -7.17 32.44 1.68
C LYS A 349 -7.92 31.67 2.78
N LYS A 350 -7.24 31.33 3.87
CA LYS A 350 -7.84 30.78 5.09
C LYS A 350 -8.46 31.90 5.94
N SER A 351 -9.68 31.70 6.42
CA SER A 351 -10.26 32.44 7.56
C SER A 351 -10.45 31.48 8.75
N PRO A 352 -10.36 31.97 10.00
CA PRO A 352 -10.25 31.12 11.20
C PRO A 352 -11.61 30.87 11.88
N ILE A 353 -11.78 29.70 12.51
CA ILE A 353 -12.91 29.38 13.39
C ILE A 353 -12.36 28.98 14.78
N PRO A 354 -12.98 29.40 15.91
CA PRO A 354 -12.39 29.37 17.24
C PRO A 354 -12.67 28.08 18.03
N LEU A 355 -11.78 27.79 18.99
CA LEU A 355 -11.89 26.71 19.98
C LEU A 355 -12.91 27.03 21.09
N PRO A 356 -13.60 26.03 21.65
CA PRO A 356 -14.10 26.06 23.02
C PRO A 356 -13.27 25.20 23.98
N SER A 357 -13.31 25.62 25.24
CA SER A 357 -12.44 25.30 26.37
C SER A 357 -12.82 24.07 27.20
N LYS A 358 -11.82 23.61 27.98
CA LYS A 358 -11.78 22.58 29.04
C LYS A 358 -12.96 22.58 30.03
N ASP A 359 -13.43 21.40 30.47
CA ASP A 359 -13.05 20.82 31.79
C ASP A 359 -13.77 19.49 32.16
N GLN A 360 -13.06 18.70 32.99
CA GLN A 360 -13.45 17.59 33.90
C GLN A 360 -13.28 16.10 33.49
N LYS A 361 -12.37 15.43 34.24
CA LYS A 361 -12.12 13.97 34.37
C LYS A 361 -13.07 13.31 35.42
N PRO A 362 -12.86 12.06 35.88
CA PRO A 362 -13.36 10.79 35.34
C PRO A 362 -14.26 10.02 36.33
N LYS A 363 -14.98 8.98 35.90
CA LYS A 363 -15.49 7.94 36.81
C LYS A 363 -15.27 6.53 36.25
N GLN A 364 -14.51 5.74 37.01
CA GLN A 364 -14.41 4.28 36.90
C GLN A 364 -15.69 3.61 37.39
N THR A 365 -16.10 2.51 36.74
CA THR A 365 -16.64 1.33 37.43
C THR A 365 -16.37 0.03 36.65
N MET A 366 -15.45 -0.75 37.21
CA MET A 366 -15.29 -2.22 37.29
C MET A 366 -15.55 -3.17 36.09
N LYS A 367 -14.41 -3.71 35.61
CA LYS A 367 -14.04 -5.10 35.23
C LYS A 367 -15.13 -6.17 34.93
N LEU A 368 -15.01 -6.77 33.74
CA LEU A 368 -15.08 -8.21 33.51
C LEU A 368 -13.71 -8.66 32.95
N SER A 369 -13.17 -9.80 33.41
CA SER A 369 -11.83 -10.28 33.07
C SER A 369 -11.72 -10.73 31.60
N THR A 370 -11.09 -9.92 30.76
CA THR A 370 -10.61 -10.32 29.44
C THR A 370 -9.24 -10.98 29.60
N GLN A 371 -9.10 -12.27 29.25
CA GLN A 371 -7.76 -12.82 28.97
C GLN A 371 -7.21 -12.08 27.74
N GLU A 372 -6.00 -11.54 27.88
CA GLU A 372 -5.32 -10.80 26.81
C GLU A 372 -4.99 -11.78 25.66
N ARG A 373 -5.28 -11.40 24.41
CA ARG A 373 -5.02 -12.22 23.21
C ARG A 373 -3.78 -11.72 22.52
N GLN A 374 -2.94 -12.63 22.02
CA GLN A 374 -1.69 -12.33 21.33
C GLN A 374 -1.65 -12.93 19.93
N ASP A 375 -1.06 -12.17 19.00
CA ASP A 375 -0.78 -12.61 17.63
C ASP A 375 0.58 -13.32 17.59
N TYR A 376 0.59 -14.49 16.93
CA TYR A 376 1.76 -15.30 16.65
C TYR A 376 1.87 -15.52 15.14
N ILE A 377 3.11 -15.63 14.68
CA ILE A 377 3.44 -15.93 13.28
C ILE A 377 4.18 -17.25 13.27
N PHE A 378 3.72 -18.19 12.45
CA PHE A 378 4.30 -19.53 12.39
C PHE A 378 4.47 -20.02 10.96
N THR A 379 5.38 -20.96 10.77
CA THR A 379 5.55 -21.66 9.51
C THR A 379 5.02 -23.08 9.61
N ALA A 380 4.32 -23.51 8.58
CA ALA A 380 3.81 -24.87 8.46
C ALA A 380 3.77 -25.28 6.99
N ARG A 381 3.72 -26.58 6.73
CA ARG A 381 3.46 -27.09 5.38
C ARG A 381 2.01 -26.76 5.02
N ASN A 382 1.79 -26.12 3.88
CA ASN A 382 0.47 -25.81 3.32
C ASN A 382 -0.22 -27.08 2.79
N ASN A 383 -0.57 -27.95 3.73
CA ASN A 383 -1.23 -29.21 3.51
C ASN A 383 -2.50 -29.25 4.38
N PRO A 384 -3.70 -29.46 3.80
CA PRO A 384 -4.95 -29.44 4.57
C PRO A 384 -4.99 -30.42 5.74
N LYS A 385 -4.30 -31.57 5.67
CA LYS A 385 -4.24 -32.54 6.78
C LYS A 385 -3.38 -32.02 7.92
N VAL A 386 -2.25 -31.39 7.60
CA VAL A 386 -1.34 -30.78 8.58
C VAL A 386 -2.04 -29.62 9.28
N LEU A 387 -2.63 -28.69 8.53
CA LEU A 387 -3.33 -27.54 9.09
C LEU A 387 -4.55 -27.94 9.94
N ARG A 388 -5.30 -28.97 9.53
CA ARG A 388 -6.40 -29.51 10.33
C ARG A 388 -5.91 -30.12 11.64
N SER A 389 -4.82 -30.90 11.61
CA SER A 389 -4.21 -31.46 12.82
C SER A 389 -3.76 -30.37 13.79
N ILE A 390 -3.16 -29.29 13.27
CA ILE A 390 -2.77 -28.13 14.08
C ILE A 390 -4.01 -27.47 14.70
N SER A 391 -5.06 -27.23 13.90
CA SER A 391 -6.31 -26.62 14.35
C SER A 391 -7.00 -27.44 15.44
N ASP A 392 -7.06 -28.77 15.29
CA ASP A 392 -7.68 -29.67 16.27
C ASP A 392 -6.93 -29.63 17.63
N ILE A 393 -5.60 -29.60 17.61
CA ILE A 393 -4.76 -29.54 18.81
C ILE A 393 -4.90 -28.19 19.53
N LEU A 394 -4.85 -27.09 18.77
CA LEU A 394 -5.04 -25.73 19.29
C LEU A 394 -6.45 -25.55 19.85
N GLY A 395 -7.48 -26.07 19.16
CA GLY A 395 -8.86 -26.06 19.62
C GLY A 395 -9.05 -26.79 20.95
N ALA A 396 -8.39 -27.94 21.10
CA ALA A 396 -8.38 -28.68 22.36
C ALA A 396 -7.61 -27.94 23.48
N ARG A 397 -6.55 -27.18 23.14
CA ARG A 397 -5.72 -26.45 24.11
C ARG A 397 -6.42 -25.20 24.65
N TYR A 398 -7.00 -24.37 23.78
CA TYR A 398 -7.57 -23.07 24.16
C TYR A 398 -9.09 -23.09 24.36
N GLY A 399 -9.77 -24.18 24.00
CA GLY A 399 -11.23 -24.30 24.13
C GLY A 399 -12.01 -23.50 23.09
N GLU A 400 -11.34 -22.96 22.06
CA GLU A 400 -11.91 -22.23 20.93
C GLU A 400 -11.17 -22.60 19.64
N GLU A 401 -11.86 -22.55 18.50
CA GLU A 401 -11.25 -22.87 17.21
C GLU A 401 -10.27 -21.75 16.80
N PRO A 402 -8.98 -22.04 16.55
CA PRO A 402 -7.98 -21.03 16.23
C PRO A 402 -8.20 -20.44 14.84
N VAL A 403 -8.02 -19.12 14.72
CA VAL A 403 -8.04 -18.46 13.40
C VAL A 403 -6.64 -18.52 12.79
N ILE A 404 -6.42 -19.52 11.93
CA ILE A 404 -5.19 -19.67 11.14
C ILE A 404 -5.38 -18.99 9.78
N LYS A 405 -4.51 -18.04 9.42
CA LYS A 405 -4.56 -17.34 8.12
C LYS A 405 -3.23 -17.43 7.41
N LEU A 406 -3.26 -17.70 6.11
CA LEU A 406 -2.09 -17.65 5.25
C LEU A 406 -1.68 -16.18 5.01
N SER A 407 -0.44 -15.82 5.36
CA SER A 407 0.04 -14.44 5.29
C SER A 407 0.37 -13.98 3.86
N MET A 408 0.82 -14.88 2.98
CA MET A 408 1.28 -14.53 1.62
C MET A 408 0.66 -15.45 0.54
N PRO A 409 -0.64 -15.32 0.25
CA PRO A 409 -1.35 -16.23 -0.65
C PRO A 409 -0.93 -16.17 -2.12
N ALA A 410 -0.40 -15.05 -2.63
CA ALA A 410 -0.17 -14.83 -4.06
C ALA A 410 0.87 -15.79 -4.68
N PHE A 411 1.74 -16.37 -3.86
CA PHE A 411 2.81 -17.28 -4.28
C PHE A 411 2.86 -18.55 -3.42
N ALA A 412 1.79 -18.81 -2.68
CA ALA A 412 1.71 -20.00 -1.84
C ALA A 412 1.44 -21.22 -2.71
N ALA A 413 2.22 -22.28 -2.49
CA ALA A 413 2.03 -23.55 -3.20
C ALA A 413 1.54 -24.63 -2.24
N ALA A 414 0.74 -25.56 -2.75
CA ALA A 414 0.35 -26.74 -2.01
C ALA A 414 1.60 -27.54 -1.62
N ASP A 415 1.60 -28.07 -0.40
CA ASP A 415 2.70 -28.85 0.18
C ASP A 415 4.04 -28.10 0.36
N ASN A 416 4.13 -26.80 0.08
CA ASN A 416 5.29 -25.98 0.43
C ASN A 416 5.19 -25.45 1.87
N VAL A 417 6.31 -25.03 2.44
CA VAL A 417 6.34 -24.33 3.73
C VAL A 417 5.88 -22.89 3.52
N GLU A 418 4.86 -22.49 4.28
CA GLU A 418 4.19 -21.21 4.15
C GLU A 418 4.09 -20.49 5.50
N LEU A 419 3.96 -19.17 5.45
CA LEU A 419 3.82 -18.31 6.63
C LEU A 419 2.34 -18.14 6.98
N PHE A 420 2.00 -18.40 8.24
CA PHE A 420 0.65 -18.30 8.78
C PHE A 420 0.61 -17.40 10.01
N THR A 421 -0.53 -16.76 10.26
CA THR A 421 -0.81 -16.05 11.50
C THR A 421 -1.81 -16.82 12.35
N LEU A 422 -1.65 -16.69 13.67
CA LEU A 422 -2.46 -17.31 14.70
C LEU A 422 -2.77 -16.28 15.79
N ASN A 423 -4.04 -16.13 16.16
CA ASN A 423 -4.46 -15.26 17.26
C ASN A 423 -5.07 -16.11 18.38
N VAL A 424 -4.41 -16.21 19.54
CA VAL A 424 -4.83 -17.07 20.66
C VAL A 424 -4.72 -16.35 22.01
N PRO A 425 -5.48 -16.79 23.05
CA PRO A 425 -5.35 -16.27 24.41
C PRO A 425 -3.95 -16.54 25.00
N VAL A 426 -3.42 -15.60 25.78
CA VAL A 426 -2.11 -15.77 26.44
C VAL A 426 -2.27 -16.48 27.78
N LEU A 427 -1.53 -17.58 27.96
CA LEU A 427 -1.45 -18.34 29.21
C LEU A 427 -0.06 -18.17 29.85
N GLY A 428 0.32 -16.93 30.22
CA GLY A 428 1.61 -16.65 30.86
C GLY A 428 2.52 -15.74 30.03
N ASN A 429 3.81 -16.08 29.94
CA ASN A 429 4.77 -15.35 29.09
C ASN A 429 4.51 -15.68 27.61
N THR A 430 4.48 -14.66 26.75
CA THR A 430 4.16 -14.78 25.31
C THR A 430 5.21 -15.60 24.54
N GLU A 431 6.49 -15.52 24.91
CA GLU A 431 7.58 -16.25 24.26
C GLU A 431 7.63 -17.72 24.71
N ASP A 432 7.32 -18.00 25.97
CA ASP A 432 7.15 -19.39 26.44
C ASP A 432 5.95 -20.05 25.76
N GLU A 433 4.87 -19.30 25.52
CA GLU A 433 3.73 -19.78 24.77
C GLU A 433 4.05 -20.01 23.28
N ALA A 434 4.88 -19.17 22.65
CA ALA A 434 5.41 -19.44 21.32
C ALA A 434 6.19 -20.77 21.29
N ARG A 435 7.02 -21.08 22.31
CA ARG A 435 7.68 -22.39 22.39
C ARG A 435 6.69 -23.54 22.60
N ASN A 436 5.67 -23.35 23.44
CA ASN A 436 4.63 -24.38 23.60
C ASN A 436 3.87 -24.63 22.29
N LEU A 437 3.69 -23.61 21.46
CA LEU A 437 3.11 -23.71 20.12
C LEU A 437 4.05 -24.46 19.16
N SER A 438 5.37 -24.28 19.25
CA SER A 438 6.34 -24.98 18.38
C SER A 438 6.37 -26.50 18.62
N THR A 439 5.91 -26.98 19.79
CA THR A 439 5.80 -28.43 20.07
C THR A 439 4.63 -29.11 19.35
N ILE A 440 3.73 -28.35 18.73
CA ILE A 440 2.55 -28.89 18.06
C ILE A 440 2.98 -29.57 16.74
N PRO A 441 2.68 -30.87 16.55
CA PRO A 441 3.00 -31.57 15.32
C PRO A 441 2.47 -30.85 14.08
N GLY A 442 3.36 -30.48 13.17
CA GLY A 442 3.03 -29.78 11.92
C GLY A 442 3.38 -28.30 11.91
N ILE A 443 3.50 -27.66 13.08
CA ILE A 443 4.16 -26.36 13.22
C ILE A 443 5.66 -26.60 13.12
N ILE A 444 6.31 -25.89 12.20
CA ILE A 444 7.76 -26.02 11.97
C ILE A 444 8.48 -25.04 12.89
N ASN A 445 8.06 -23.78 12.90
CA ASN A 445 8.60 -22.72 13.75
C ASN A 445 7.50 -21.70 14.06
N VAL A 446 7.62 -20.97 15.17
CA VAL A 446 6.64 -19.95 15.59
C VAL A 446 7.29 -18.86 16.42
N GLU A 447 6.88 -17.62 16.22
CA GLU A 447 7.34 -16.47 16.98
C GLU A 447 6.18 -15.53 17.33
N THR A 448 6.41 -14.72 18.36
CA THR A 448 5.52 -13.64 18.76
C THR A 448 5.56 -12.48 17.75
N ASP A 449 4.39 -11.93 17.41
CA ASP A 449 4.27 -10.68 16.65
C ASP A 449 4.26 -9.48 17.62
N ILE A 450 5.44 -9.16 18.16
CA ILE A 450 5.63 -8.03 19.08
C ILE A 450 6.12 -6.76 18.39
N PRO A 451 5.80 -5.57 18.96
CA PRO A 451 6.37 -4.30 18.54
C PRO A 451 7.90 -4.30 18.46
N LEU A 452 8.42 -3.75 17.37
CA LEU A 452 9.84 -3.57 17.13
C LEU A 452 10.11 -2.09 16.85
N HIS A 453 11.31 -1.59 17.08
CA HIS A 453 11.69 -0.23 16.68
C HIS A 453 12.49 -0.27 15.38
N LEU A 454 12.43 0.74 14.51
CA LEU A 454 13.21 0.75 13.25
C LEU A 454 14.47 1.60 13.38
N ASN A 455 15.53 1.21 12.67
CA ASN A 455 16.77 1.96 12.50
C ASN A 455 16.57 3.23 11.66
N THR A 456 15.97 4.26 12.25
CA THR A 456 16.12 5.65 11.79
C THR A 456 16.19 6.55 13.04
N GLY A 457 17.22 7.40 13.10
CA GLY A 457 17.66 8.09 14.32
C GLY A 457 16.59 8.91 15.06
N ASN A 458 16.70 8.96 16.39
CA ASN A 458 16.09 9.99 17.25
C ASN A 458 16.91 10.28 18.52
N ASP A 459 17.78 11.28 18.63
CA ASP A 459 18.48 11.56 19.91
C ASP A 459 17.91 12.81 20.62
N GLN A 460 17.08 12.60 21.66
CA GLN A 460 16.67 13.66 22.61
C GLN A 460 17.54 13.64 23.87
N GLY A 461 18.61 14.45 23.87
CA GLY A 461 19.39 14.76 25.07
C GLY A 461 20.47 15.83 24.87
N ASP A 462 20.16 17.08 25.23
CA ASP A 462 21.02 18.28 25.26
C ASP A 462 21.75 18.69 23.95
N PRO A 463 22.00 19.99 23.68
CA PRO A 463 22.29 20.54 22.35
C PRO A 463 23.73 20.28 21.84
N VAL A 464 24.29 19.10 22.09
CA VAL A 464 25.58 18.67 21.53
C VAL A 464 25.33 17.84 20.26
N ARG A 465 25.27 18.55 19.13
CA ARG A 465 25.50 18.08 17.74
C ARG A 465 25.33 16.57 17.49
N SER A 466 24.23 16.19 16.81
CA SER A 466 24.18 14.96 16.01
C SER A 466 25.37 14.97 15.04
N LYS A 467 26.37 14.13 15.32
CA LYS A 467 27.57 13.99 14.49
C LYS A 467 27.33 13.08 13.28
N TYR A 468 26.15 12.48 13.17
CA TYR A 468 25.95 11.33 12.28
C TYR A 468 24.78 11.43 11.29
N GLU A 469 23.83 12.37 11.38
CA GLU A 469 22.83 12.60 10.30
C GLU A 469 22.59 14.07 9.91
N GLY A 470 23.04 15.06 10.70
CA GLY A 470 23.01 16.48 10.29
C GLY A 470 21.62 17.14 10.11
N ILE A 471 20.52 16.40 10.33
CA ILE A 471 19.12 16.80 10.10
C ILE A 471 18.31 16.49 11.38
N VAL A 472 17.34 17.35 11.75
CA VAL A 472 16.55 17.24 12.99
C VAL A 472 15.39 16.24 12.76
N GLU A 473 15.04 15.47 13.79
CA GLU A 473 14.21 14.26 13.67
C GLU A 473 12.70 14.51 13.82
N ASP A 474 12.28 15.78 13.87
CA ASP A 474 10.89 16.25 13.80
C ASP A 474 10.37 16.42 12.35
N GLY A 475 11.16 15.96 11.37
CA GLY A 475 10.92 16.13 9.94
C GLY A 475 11.57 17.39 9.36
N TYR A 476 12.21 18.21 10.20
CA TYR A 476 12.89 19.42 9.77
C TYR A 476 14.41 19.27 9.72
N GLY A 477 15.08 19.97 8.84
CA GLY A 477 16.53 19.97 8.70
C GLY A 477 17.11 21.36 8.75
N LYS A 478 18.44 21.41 8.78
CA LYS A 478 19.21 22.65 8.60
C LYS A 478 20.16 22.47 7.43
N PRO A 479 20.29 23.48 6.54
CA PRO A 479 21.31 23.46 5.50
C PRO A 479 22.70 23.38 6.14
N ASN A 480 23.53 22.45 5.66
CA ASN A 480 24.86 22.15 6.21
C ASN A 480 25.97 22.15 5.15
N GLU A 481 25.75 22.79 4.00
CA GLU A 481 26.71 22.78 2.89
C GLU A 481 28.07 23.39 3.25
N CYS A 482 28.11 24.40 4.11
CA CYS A 482 29.38 24.94 4.60
C CYS A 482 30.22 23.91 5.36
N GLU A 483 29.57 23.03 6.14
CA GLU A 483 30.25 21.96 6.87
C GLU A 483 30.76 20.87 5.92
N PHE A 484 29.94 20.51 4.93
CA PHE A 484 30.32 19.60 3.85
C PHE A 484 31.55 20.11 3.08
N LEU A 485 31.54 21.39 2.66
CA LEU A 485 32.64 22.00 1.94
C LEU A 485 33.90 22.08 2.79
N LYS A 486 33.80 22.47 4.06
CA LYS A 486 34.95 22.48 4.95
C LYS A 486 35.57 21.07 5.06
N LYS A 487 34.74 20.05 5.28
CA LYS A 487 35.18 18.65 5.40
C LYS A 487 35.83 18.15 4.11
N TYR A 488 35.18 18.29 2.95
CA TYR A 488 35.65 17.63 1.73
C TYR A 488 36.43 18.50 0.75
N ARG A 489 36.29 19.83 0.77
CA ARG A 489 37.11 20.74 -0.05
C ARG A 489 38.39 21.10 0.70
N ASP A 490 38.26 21.58 1.93
CA ASP A 490 39.37 22.24 2.64
C ASP A 490 40.23 21.24 3.42
N GLU A 491 39.61 20.32 4.15
CA GLU A 491 40.33 19.38 5.03
C GLU A 491 40.75 18.08 4.33
N ARG A 492 39.84 17.47 3.55
CA ARG A 492 40.05 16.13 2.97
C ARG A 492 40.37 16.13 1.47
N GLN A 493 40.11 17.23 0.77
CA GLN A 493 40.40 17.41 -0.67
C GLN A 493 39.83 16.27 -1.55
N SER A 494 38.53 16.00 -1.44
CA SER A 494 37.80 15.03 -2.25
C SER A 494 37.85 15.38 -3.74
N VAL A 495 38.02 14.37 -4.59
CA VAL A 495 37.97 14.51 -6.05
C VAL A 495 36.61 14.95 -6.58
N TYR A 496 35.54 14.75 -5.79
CA TYR A 496 34.19 15.14 -6.18
C TYR A 496 33.83 16.57 -5.74
N VAL A 497 34.69 17.23 -4.96
CA VAL A 497 34.41 18.53 -4.34
C VAL A 497 35.48 19.57 -4.66
N LEU A 498 36.75 19.19 -4.62
CA LEU A 498 37.88 20.08 -4.88
C LEU A 498 37.81 20.64 -6.30
N ASP A 499 37.86 21.98 -6.42
CA ASP A 499 37.76 22.73 -7.67
C ASP A 499 36.51 22.40 -8.52
N LYS A 500 35.41 21.99 -7.85
CA LYS A 500 34.12 21.69 -8.49
C LYS A 500 33.09 22.79 -8.21
N SER A 501 32.15 22.96 -9.14
CA SER A 501 31.02 23.88 -8.96
C SER A 501 30.02 23.33 -7.93
N PRO A 502 29.16 24.20 -7.35
CA PRO A 502 28.06 23.81 -6.48
C PRO A 502 27.19 22.68 -7.02
N GLN A 503 26.82 22.78 -8.30
CA GLN A 503 25.97 21.78 -8.95
C GLN A 503 26.66 20.42 -9.04
N TYR A 504 27.98 20.41 -9.24
CA TYR A 504 28.76 19.18 -9.34
C TYR A 504 28.89 18.49 -7.99
N HIS A 505 29.31 19.21 -6.94
CA HIS A 505 29.53 18.57 -5.64
C HIS A 505 28.22 18.21 -4.94
N ARG A 506 27.11 18.92 -5.18
CA ARG A 506 25.76 18.49 -4.74
C ARG A 506 25.31 17.19 -5.43
N LYS A 507 25.83 16.89 -6.63
CA LYS A 507 25.58 15.65 -7.41
C LYS A 507 26.75 14.65 -7.32
N TRP A 508 27.62 14.73 -6.30
CA TRP A 508 28.83 13.89 -6.23
C TRP A 508 28.53 12.39 -6.34
N ASN A 509 27.40 11.95 -5.79
CA ASN A 509 26.94 10.56 -5.77
C ASN A 509 26.74 9.98 -7.18
N TRP A 510 26.36 10.82 -8.15
CA TRP A 510 26.23 10.42 -9.56
C TRP A 510 27.59 10.06 -10.16
N PHE A 511 28.59 10.90 -9.92
CA PHE A 511 29.94 10.69 -10.42
C PHE A 511 30.62 9.50 -9.72
N ALA A 512 30.40 9.34 -8.41
CA ALA A 512 30.93 8.22 -7.64
C ALA A 512 30.44 6.85 -8.14
N THR A 513 29.25 6.83 -8.76
CA THR A 513 28.59 5.63 -9.32
C THR A 513 28.64 5.57 -10.86
N SER A 514 29.31 6.53 -11.51
CA SER A 514 29.39 6.67 -12.98
C SER A 514 28.03 6.81 -13.69
N PHE A 515 27.01 7.32 -13.00
CA PHE A 515 25.69 7.59 -13.58
C PHE A 515 25.72 8.73 -14.61
N ASP A 516 26.60 9.71 -14.42
CA ASP A 516 26.81 10.82 -15.36
C ASP A 516 27.12 10.34 -16.79
N LYS A 517 27.89 9.25 -16.90
CA LYS A 517 28.25 8.65 -18.19
C LYS A 517 27.11 7.87 -18.82
N VAL A 518 26.19 7.33 -18.01
CA VAL A 518 24.98 6.66 -18.50
C VAL A 518 24.12 7.66 -19.27
N LEU A 519 23.93 8.86 -18.73
CA LEU A 519 23.09 9.88 -19.38
C LEU A 519 23.74 10.49 -20.64
N ALA A 520 25.06 10.45 -20.73
CA ALA A 520 25.77 10.83 -21.95
C ALA A 520 25.55 9.83 -23.11
N ASP A 521 25.14 8.59 -22.80
CA ASP A 521 24.85 7.57 -23.80
C ASP A 521 23.39 7.65 -24.29
N LYS A 522 23.22 8.11 -25.52
CA LYS A 522 21.92 8.21 -26.19
C LYS A 522 21.23 6.85 -26.44
N LYS A 523 21.91 5.73 -26.20
CA LYS A 523 21.38 4.38 -26.39
C LYS A 523 20.82 3.76 -25.12
N VAL A 524 20.81 4.47 -23.99
CA VAL A 524 20.24 3.94 -22.74
C VAL A 524 18.75 3.73 -22.91
N ILE A 525 18.31 2.50 -22.60
CA ILE A 525 16.90 2.11 -22.67
C ILE A 525 16.19 2.64 -21.43
N SER A 526 15.06 3.31 -21.65
CA SER A 526 14.21 3.84 -20.58
C SER A 526 13.55 2.71 -19.79
N PRO A 527 13.74 2.62 -18.46
CA PRO A 527 13.05 1.63 -17.65
C PRO A 527 11.53 1.81 -17.65
N LYS A 528 11.06 3.06 -17.75
CA LYS A 528 9.63 3.39 -17.85
C LYS A 528 9.04 2.77 -19.12
N ASP A 529 9.70 2.91 -20.26
CA ASP A 529 9.19 2.45 -21.55
C ASP A 529 9.18 0.92 -21.65
N GLN A 530 10.02 0.25 -20.85
CA GLN A 530 10.02 -1.21 -20.67
C GLN A 530 9.03 -1.69 -19.59
N GLY A 531 8.22 -0.78 -19.01
CA GLY A 531 7.24 -1.13 -17.99
C GLY A 531 7.85 -1.55 -16.64
N ILE A 532 9.13 -1.29 -16.41
CA ILE A 532 9.80 -1.61 -15.14
C ILE A 532 9.27 -0.70 -14.04
N LYS A 533 8.89 -1.30 -12.90
CA LYS A 533 8.41 -0.59 -11.72
C LYS A 533 9.35 -0.81 -10.53
N ILE A 534 9.49 0.23 -9.70
CA ILE A 534 10.15 0.15 -8.39
C ILE A 534 9.09 0.47 -7.35
N VAL A 535 9.01 -0.37 -6.31
CA VAL A 535 8.19 -0.11 -5.12
C VAL A 535 9.09 0.30 -3.97
N GLN A 536 8.74 1.38 -3.29
CA GLN A 536 9.47 1.88 -2.13
C GLN A 536 8.72 1.49 -0.85
N PHE A 537 9.34 0.67 -0.01
CA PHE A 537 8.82 0.30 1.31
C PHE A 537 9.39 1.27 2.36
N ASP A 538 8.58 2.21 2.82
CA ASP A 538 9.07 3.34 3.63
C ASP A 538 7.94 3.98 4.49
N THR A 539 8.14 5.20 5.00
CA THR A 539 7.23 5.93 5.91
C THR A 539 6.07 6.64 5.22
N GLY A 540 6.03 6.65 3.89
CA GLY A 540 5.13 7.47 3.09
C GLY A 540 5.76 8.75 2.56
N PHE A 541 5.16 9.34 1.53
CA PHE A 541 5.72 10.48 0.79
C PHE A 541 5.14 11.84 1.22
N THR A 542 5.87 12.93 0.97
CA THR A 542 5.44 14.30 1.26
C THR A 542 5.31 15.13 -0.02
N THR A 543 4.83 16.37 0.10
CA THR A 543 4.59 17.29 -1.03
C THR A 543 5.79 18.18 -1.39
N HIS A 544 7.00 17.84 -0.94
CA HIS A 544 8.20 18.63 -1.22
C HIS A 544 8.40 18.82 -2.74
N ALA A 545 8.60 20.06 -3.23
CA ALA A 545 8.63 20.35 -4.67
C ALA A 545 9.71 19.55 -5.43
N LYS A 546 10.77 19.14 -4.73
CA LYS A 546 11.79 18.24 -5.27
C LYS A 546 11.26 16.90 -5.78
N VAL A 547 10.19 16.36 -5.20
CA VAL A 547 9.62 15.06 -5.60
C VAL A 547 8.20 15.19 -6.14
N ASP A 548 7.73 16.42 -6.32
CA ASP A 548 6.38 16.68 -6.83
C ASP A 548 6.20 16.05 -8.22
N GLY A 549 5.09 15.34 -8.39
CA GLY A 549 4.80 14.52 -9.56
C GLY A 549 5.68 13.27 -9.76
N GLY A 550 6.66 12.98 -8.89
CA GLY A 550 7.57 11.84 -9.05
C GLY A 550 7.05 10.51 -8.48
N PHE A 551 6.09 10.55 -7.57
CA PHE A 551 5.44 9.36 -7.01
C PHE A 551 4.21 8.91 -7.83
N ASP A 552 4.04 7.59 -7.96
CA ASP A 552 2.89 6.95 -8.61
C ASP A 552 1.74 6.79 -7.60
N LYS A 553 0.90 7.83 -7.49
CA LYS A 553 -0.25 7.89 -6.56
C LYS A 553 -1.46 7.06 -7.01
N GLU A 554 -1.39 6.39 -8.16
CA GLU A 554 -2.46 5.47 -8.61
C GLU A 554 -2.24 4.05 -8.10
N LEU A 555 -1.00 3.74 -7.72
CA LEU A 555 -0.56 2.42 -7.30
C LEU A 555 -0.08 2.39 -5.85
N ASP A 556 -0.15 3.50 -5.10
CA ASP A 556 0.30 3.58 -3.72
C ASP A 556 -0.62 2.82 -2.75
N MET A 557 -0.09 2.59 -1.54
CA MET A 557 -0.80 1.85 -0.50
C MET A 557 -0.22 2.20 0.87
N ASP A 558 -1.09 2.46 1.85
CA ASP A 558 -0.73 2.50 3.26
C ASP A 558 -1.17 1.19 3.91
N PHE A 559 -0.21 0.34 4.25
CA PHE A 559 -0.46 -0.91 4.96
C PHE A 559 -0.73 -0.70 6.45
N VAL A 560 -0.37 0.46 6.99
CA VAL A 560 -0.55 0.82 8.41
C VAL A 560 -1.94 1.36 8.69
N ASP A 561 -2.45 2.22 7.81
CA ASP A 561 -3.84 2.72 7.86
C ASP A 561 -4.80 1.85 7.04
N ARG A 562 -4.27 0.96 6.19
CA ARG A 562 -4.99 0.03 5.29
C ARG A 562 -5.88 0.76 4.29
N ASP A 563 -5.36 1.83 3.73
CA ASP A 563 -5.97 2.61 2.67
C ASP A 563 -5.02 2.74 1.47
N ASP A 564 -5.53 3.37 0.40
CA ASP A 564 -4.78 3.63 -0.83
C ASP A 564 -4.18 5.05 -0.86
N ASP A 565 -3.71 5.54 0.29
CA ASP A 565 -2.99 6.82 0.39
C ASP A 565 -1.71 6.69 1.22
N ALA A 566 -0.57 6.52 0.54
CA ALA A 566 0.73 6.46 1.20
C ALA A 566 1.25 7.85 1.64
N ALA A 567 0.44 8.91 1.60
CA ALA A 567 0.86 10.24 2.00
C ALA A 567 1.23 10.28 3.49
N ASP A 568 2.40 10.85 3.74
CA ASP A 568 2.85 11.18 5.07
C ASP A 568 2.24 12.53 5.47
N SER A 569 1.23 12.50 6.35
CA SER A 569 0.46 13.67 6.77
C SER A 569 1.29 14.71 7.56
N PHE A 570 2.62 14.55 7.65
CA PHE A 570 3.53 15.50 8.28
C PHE A 570 3.12 15.85 9.73
N THR A 571 2.56 14.88 10.45
CA THR A 571 2.12 15.15 11.82
C THR A 571 3.35 15.23 12.73
N ALA A 572 3.67 16.43 13.21
CA ALA A 572 4.63 16.60 14.29
C ALA A 572 4.11 15.90 15.56
N GLY A 573 4.98 15.13 16.23
CA GLY A 573 4.66 14.41 17.45
C GLY A 573 5.85 13.63 17.96
N ILE A 574 5.84 13.30 19.26
CA ILE A 574 6.88 12.48 19.89
C ILE A 574 6.95 11.13 19.13
N LEU A 575 8.14 10.76 18.64
CA LEU A 575 8.43 9.54 17.85
C LEU A 575 7.93 9.51 16.38
N LYS A 576 7.57 10.63 15.75
CA LYS A 576 7.18 10.68 14.31
C LYS A 576 8.34 11.17 13.41
N HIS A 577 8.57 10.53 12.26
CA HIS A 577 9.68 10.85 11.32
C HIS A 577 9.16 11.24 9.93
N PRO A 578 8.52 12.41 9.81
CA PRO A 578 7.93 12.78 8.54
C PRO A 578 8.99 13.03 7.46
N GLY A 579 8.73 12.57 6.24
CA GLY A 579 9.56 12.87 5.06
C GLY A 579 10.77 11.96 4.80
N HIS A 580 10.95 10.85 5.54
CA HIS A 580 12.05 9.90 5.23
C HIS A 580 11.94 9.33 3.81
N ALA A 581 10.77 8.81 3.42
CA ALA A 581 10.57 8.28 2.06
C ALA A 581 10.77 9.34 0.97
N THR A 582 10.48 10.61 1.28
CA THR A 582 10.72 11.75 0.38
C THR A 582 12.21 11.94 0.13
N ARG A 583 13.03 11.86 1.18
CA ARG A 583 14.49 12.00 1.06
C ARG A 583 15.10 10.87 0.24
N THR A 584 14.81 9.63 0.60
CA THR A 584 15.32 8.44 -0.10
C THR A 584 14.74 8.34 -1.51
N GLY A 585 13.45 8.60 -1.68
CA GLY A 585 12.76 8.62 -2.98
C GLY A 585 13.26 9.71 -3.92
N SER A 586 13.70 10.87 -3.40
CA SER A 586 14.29 11.93 -4.21
C SER A 586 15.55 11.51 -4.97
N LEU A 587 16.27 10.50 -4.47
CA LEU A 587 17.44 9.94 -5.16
C LEU A 587 17.05 9.09 -6.37
N LEU A 588 15.79 8.64 -6.48
CA LEU A 588 15.24 7.96 -7.65
C LEU A 588 14.53 8.95 -8.59
N ILE A 589 13.61 9.75 -8.04
CA ILE A 589 12.63 10.51 -8.84
C ILE A 589 12.67 12.03 -8.60
N GLY A 590 13.68 12.55 -7.90
CA GLY A 590 13.80 13.98 -7.62
C GLY A 590 13.95 14.82 -8.90
N ASN A 591 13.09 15.82 -9.05
CA ASN A 591 13.06 16.78 -10.15
C ASN A 591 14.44 17.43 -10.36
N GLU A 592 14.86 17.56 -11.62
CA GLU A 592 16.16 18.15 -11.95
C GLU A 592 16.24 19.64 -11.55
N VAL A 593 15.15 20.36 -11.76
CA VAL A 593 15.01 21.79 -11.48
C VAL A 593 13.85 22.01 -10.53
N THR A 594 14.08 22.83 -9.51
CA THR A 594 13.04 23.37 -8.62
C THR A 594 13.23 24.87 -8.46
N LEU A 595 12.20 25.57 -7.96
CA LEU A 595 12.28 26.99 -7.61
C LEU A 595 12.92 27.24 -6.23
N ILE A 596 13.33 26.17 -5.54
CA ILE A 596 13.96 26.26 -4.22
C ILE A 596 15.40 26.72 -4.41
N ASP A 597 15.83 27.69 -3.59
CA ASP A 597 17.22 28.11 -3.55
C ASP A 597 18.15 26.94 -3.26
N GLU A 598 19.38 27.05 -3.75
CA GLU A 598 20.38 26.00 -3.62
C GLU A 598 19.97 24.64 -4.24
N ASN A 599 19.04 24.65 -5.22
CA ASN A 599 18.69 23.43 -5.96
C ASN A 599 19.95 22.66 -6.38
N GLY A 600 19.94 21.37 -6.06
CA GLY A 600 21.07 20.47 -6.23
C GLY A 600 20.61 19.12 -6.77
N ASN A 601 21.23 18.06 -6.28
CA ASN A 601 21.05 16.65 -6.66
C ASN A 601 19.70 16.28 -7.31
N SER A 602 19.70 15.44 -8.33
CA SER A 602 18.48 14.98 -9.01
C SER A 602 18.31 13.48 -8.87
N GLY A 603 17.08 13.00 -9.06
CA GLY A 603 16.78 11.57 -9.09
C GLY A 603 17.48 10.88 -10.25
N LEU A 604 18.10 9.73 -9.98
CA LEU A 604 18.85 8.92 -10.94
C LEU A 604 18.00 8.44 -12.12
N LEU A 605 16.68 8.41 -11.96
CA LEU A 605 15.71 8.03 -12.98
C LEU A 605 14.83 9.20 -13.45
N ALA A 606 15.04 10.42 -12.95
CA ALA A 606 14.18 11.57 -13.23
C ALA A 606 14.09 11.91 -14.73
N GLN A 607 15.20 11.73 -15.46
CA GLN A 607 15.25 11.98 -16.91
C GLN A 607 14.38 11.03 -17.76
N PHE A 608 13.93 9.92 -17.20
CA PHE A 608 13.06 8.96 -17.88
C PHE A 608 11.58 9.19 -17.54
N ASP A 609 11.24 10.29 -16.84
CA ASP A 609 9.90 10.54 -16.27
C ASP A 609 9.39 9.31 -15.47
N PHE A 610 10.30 8.68 -14.74
CA PHE A 610 10.03 7.48 -13.98
C PHE A 610 9.16 7.81 -12.76
N LYS A 611 8.16 6.97 -12.47
CA LYS A 611 7.31 7.10 -11.28
C LYS A 611 7.63 6.01 -10.27
N LEU A 612 7.85 6.42 -9.02
CA LEU A 612 8.13 5.52 -7.90
C LEU A 612 6.83 5.16 -7.17
N ILE A 613 6.56 3.89 -6.92
CA ILE A 613 5.34 3.46 -6.21
C ILE A 613 5.62 3.49 -4.69
N PRO A 614 4.98 4.37 -3.89
CA PRO A 614 5.20 4.42 -2.46
C PRO A 614 4.29 3.44 -1.71
N TYR A 615 4.88 2.47 -1.01
CA TYR A 615 4.18 1.62 -0.04
C TYR A 615 4.55 2.07 1.37
N ARG A 616 3.58 2.67 2.05
CA ARG A 616 3.73 3.07 3.45
C ARG A 616 3.52 1.85 4.33
N ILE A 617 4.62 1.36 4.90
CA ILE A 617 4.62 0.19 5.81
C ILE A 617 4.87 0.61 7.27
N CYS A 618 5.00 1.92 7.52
CA CYS A 618 5.18 2.47 8.86
C CYS A 618 4.68 3.93 9.00
N LYS A 619 3.99 4.24 10.12
CA LYS A 619 3.51 5.60 10.48
C LYS A 619 4.59 6.50 11.11
N SER A 620 5.54 5.86 11.79
CA SER A 620 6.51 6.43 12.74
C SER A 620 7.45 5.27 13.15
N VAL A 621 8.65 5.53 13.71
CA VAL A 621 9.67 4.50 14.05
C VAL A 621 9.26 3.41 15.05
N ILE A 622 8.02 3.42 15.52
CA ILE A 622 7.46 2.41 16.42
C ILE A 622 6.62 1.41 15.63
N LEU A 623 7.13 0.19 15.42
CA LEU A 623 6.35 -0.90 14.84
C LEU A 623 5.38 -1.46 15.88
N ILE A 624 4.08 -1.57 15.60
CA ILE A 624 3.14 -2.49 16.29
C ILE A 624 2.51 -3.32 15.16
N ARG A 625 2.65 -4.68 15.16
CA ARG A 625 2.11 -5.66 14.17
C ARG A 625 2.79 -5.82 12.78
N ARG A 626 4.02 -5.33 12.59
CA ARG A 626 4.60 -5.08 11.24
C ARG A 626 5.21 -6.24 10.46
N GLN A 627 5.35 -7.44 11.02
CA GLN A 627 5.65 -8.59 10.16
C GLN A 627 4.49 -8.88 9.20
N GLN A 628 3.24 -8.60 9.62
CA GLN A 628 2.07 -8.75 8.78
C GLN A 628 1.97 -7.64 7.71
N GLU A 629 2.16 -6.36 8.06
CA GLU A 629 2.13 -5.29 7.05
C GLU A 629 3.24 -5.45 5.99
N LEU A 630 4.44 -5.87 6.41
CA LEU A 630 5.53 -6.18 5.49
C LEU A 630 5.20 -7.38 4.59
N ALA A 631 4.59 -8.43 5.16
CA ALA A 631 4.15 -9.59 4.40
C ALA A 631 3.03 -9.24 3.40
N ASP A 632 2.07 -8.40 3.79
CA ASP A 632 1.00 -7.92 2.91
C ASP A 632 1.54 -7.06 1.78
N ALA A 633 2.48 -6.15 2.08
CA ALA A 633 3.17 -5.32 1.09
C ALA A 633 3.96 -6.15 0.09
N LEU A 634 4.71 -7.13 0.57
CA LEU A 634 5.45 -8.06 -0.28
C LEU A 634 4.51 -8.94 -1.10
N ASN A 635 3.44 -9.46 -0.50
CA ASN A 635 2.44 -10.28 -1.18
C ASN A 635 1.81 -9.50 -2.34
N LEU A 636 1.51 -8.22 -2.15
CA LEU A 636 1.01 -7.36 -3.22
C LEU A 636 2.06 -7.15 -4.32
N CYS A 637 3.33 -6.94 -3.97
CA CYS A 637 4.41 -6.83 -4.96
C CYS A 637 4.56 -8.08 -5.81
N ILE A 638 4.49 -9.27 -5.19
CA ILE A 638 4.57 -10.55 -5.89
C ILE A 638 3.32 -10.74 -6.78
N ALA A 639 2.12 -10.46 -6.26
CA ALA A 639 0.88 -10.56 -7.03
C ALA A 639 0.88 -9.67 -8.28
N GLN A 640 1.44 -8.46 -8.17
CA GLN A 640 1.55 -7.51 -9.29
C GLN A 640 2.82 -7.71 -10.13
N ARG A 641 3.68 -8.68 -9.78
CA ARG A 641 4.95 -8.98 -10.45
C ARG A 641 5.89 -7.78 -10.54
N TYR A 642 5.94 -6.95 -9.51
CA TYR A 642 6.86 -5.82 -9.48
C TYR A 642 8.30 -6.32 -9.28
N PRO A 643 9.25 -5.95 -10.19
CA PRO A 643 10.55 -6.60 -10.24
C PRO A 643 11.55 -6.08 -9.20
N ILE A 644 11.31 -4.90 -8.62
CA ILE A 644 12.27 -4.22 -7.73
C ILE A 644 11.56 -3.65 -6.51
N ILE A 645 12.09 -3.94 -5.33
CA ILE A 645 11.72 -3.29 -4.07
C ILE A 645 12.92 -2.51 -3.55
N SER A 646 12.73 -1.26 -3.15
CA SER A 646 13.70 -0.46 -2.40
C SER A 646 13.19 -0.29 -0.97
N MET A 647 13.93 -0.85 0.00
CA MET A 647 13.61 -0.75 1.42
C MET A 647 14.77 -0.12 2.17
N SER A 648 14.60 1.14 2.54
CA SER A 648 15.59 1.94 3.26
C SER A 648 15.37 1.88 4.78
N LEU A 649 14.99 0.69 5.31
CA LEU A 649 14.62 0.43 6.69
C LEU A 649 15.19 -0.93 7.14
N GLY A 650 15.45 -1.09 8.44
CA GLY A 650 16.03 -2.30 9.02
C GLY A 650 15.30 -2.82 10.25
N LEU A 651 15.17 -4.14 10.34
CA LEU A 651 14.52 -4.92 11.39
C LEU A 651 15.53 -5.88 12.05
N PRO A 652 15.28 -6.36 13.28
CA PRO A 652 15.99 -7.53 13.77
C PRO A 652 15.66 -8.76 12.90
N PRO A 653 16.63 -9.66 12.69
CA PRO A 653 16.40 -10.94 12.03
C PRO A 653 15.36 -11.77 12.78
N THR A 654 14.38 -12.25 12.03
CA THR A 654 13.25 -13.04 12.51
C THR A 654 12.91 -14.10 11.47
N MET A 655 12.30 -15.20 11.91
CA MET A 655 11.89 -16.27 11.00
C MET A 655 10.95 -15.73 9.91
N ALA A 656 9.99 -14.86 10.25
CA ALA A 656 9.08 -14.29 9.26
C ALA A 656 9.81 -13.49 8.18
N THR A 657 10.78 -12.64 8.57
CA THR A 657 11.55 -11.84 7.60
C THR A 657 12.48 -12.70 6.74
N ALA A 658 12.99 -13.82 7.27
CA ALA A 658 13.75 -14.80 6.49
C ALA A 658 12.88 -15.47 5.42
N ALA A 659 11.67 -15.91 5.80
CA ALA A 659 10.71 -16.52 4.88
C ALA A 659 10.25 -15.53 3.79
N MET A 660 9.99 -14.27 4.16
CA MET A 660 9.67 -13.20 3.22
C MET A 660 10.80 -12.95 2.22
N ALA A 661 12.05 -12.83 2.68
CA ALA A 661 13.21 -12.63 1.81
C ALA A 661 13.38 -13.77 0.80
N LYS A 662 13.24 -15.02 1.24
CA LYS A 662 13.27 -16.18 0.34
C LYS A 662 12.13 -16.16 -0.68
N LYS A 663 10.91 -15.80 -0.28
CA LYS A 663 9.77 -15.71 -1.21
C LYS A 663 9.94 -14.63 -2.27
N ALA A 664 10.45 -13.45 -1.88
CA ALA A 664 10.77 -12.39 -2.84
C ALA A 664 11.81 -12.86 -3.86
N TYR A 665 12.83 -13.55 -3.38
CA TYR A 665 13.89 -14.14 -4.20
C TYR A 665 13.36 -15.19 -5.18
N ASP A 666 12.58 -16.16 -4.69
CA ASP A 666 11.97 -17.21 -5.50
C ASP A 666 11.03 -16.62 -6.58
N ALA A 667 10.33 -15.52 -6.27
CA ALA A 667 9.50 -14.78 -7.20
C ALA A 667 10.30 -13.93 -8.22
N GLY A 668 11.63 -13.83 -8.07
CA GLY A 668 12.50 -13.07 -8.96
C GLY A 668 12.51 -11.56 -8.71
N ILE A 669 12.16 -11.13 -7.50
CA ILE A 669 12.16 -9.72 -7.09
C ILE A 669 13.56 -9.34 -6.60
N ILE A 670 14.12 -8.28 -7.18
CA ILE A 670 15.37 -7.66 -6.71
C ILE A 670 15.02 -6.74 -5.54
N TRP A 671 15.13 -7.26 -4.31
CA TRP A 671 14.86 -6.50 -3.09
C TRP A 671 16.15 -5.84 -2.58
N CYS A 672 16.29 -4.53 -2.83
CA CYS A 672 17.41 -3.72 -2.36
C CYS A 672 17.15 -3.22 -0.93
N CYS A 673 18.07 -3.53 -0.02
CA CYS A 673 17.90 -3.33 1.42
C CYS A 673 19.10 -2.60 2.03
N ALA A 674 18.81 -1.62 2.88
CA ALA A 674 19.83 -0.92 3.65
C ALA A 674 20.54 -1.89 4.63
N ALA A 675 21.88 -1.90 4.65
CA ALA A 675 22.64 -2.79 5.54
C ALA A 675 22.43 -2.48 7.03
N GLY A 676 22.04 -1.25 7.37
CA GLY A 676 21.80 -0.80 8.75
C GLY A 676 22.75 0.32 9.19
N ASN A 677 22.32 1.12 10.18
CA ASN A 677 23.07 2.29 10.65
C ASN A 677 23.48 2.10 12.12
N ALA A 678 24.72 2.44 12.47
CA ALA A 678 25.31 2.47 13.82
C ALA A 678 25.33 1.17 14.64
N VAL A 679 24.60 0.13 14.23
CA VAL A 679 24.57 -1.20 14.89
C VAL A 679 25.71 -2.12 14.45
N GLN A 680 26.49 -1.70 13.45
CA GLN A 680 27.69 -2.37 12.89
C GLN A 680 27.47 -3.74 12.24
N VAL A 681 26.37 -4.44 12.54
CA VAL A 681 25.98 -5.72 11.92
C VAL A 681 24.87 -5.54 10.90
N VAL A 682 24.85 -6.40 9.87
CA VAL A 682 23.81 -6.34 8.84
C VAL A 682 22.45 -6.71 9.43
N VAL A 683 21.46 -5.86 9.21
CA VAL A 683 20.09 -6.01 9.74
C VAL A 683 19.17 -6.73 8.75
N ALA A 684 18.03 -7.23 9.20
CA ALA A 684 17.01 -7.77 8.29
C ALA A 684 16.25 -6.64 7.57
N PRO A 685 15.75 -6.86 6.34
CA PRO A 685 15.90 -8.10 5.57
C PRO A 685 17.26 -8.23 4.84
N ALA A 686 18.12 -7.20 4.87
CA ALA A 686 19.43 -7.18 4.17
C ALA A 686 20.35 -8.35 4.53
N VAL A 687 20.28 -8.90 5.74
CA VAL A 687 21.13 -10.03 6.15
C VAL A 687 20.83 -11.32 5.39
N TYR A 688 19.66 -11.45 4.75
CA TYR A 688 19.24 -12.69 4.11
C TYR A 688 19.71 -12.82 2.66
N PRO A 689 20.13 -14.04 2.23
CA PRO A 689 20.65 -14.28 0.88
C PRO A 689 19.70 -13.86 -0.25
N GLY A 690 18.38 -13.92 -0.01
CA GLY A 690 17.36 -13.55 -0.99
C GLY A 690 17.24 -12.04 -1.28
N THR A 691 18.00 -11.19 -0.57
CA THR A 691 17.99 -9.73 -0.76
C THR A 691 19.33 -9.20 -1.25
N ILE A 692 19.36 -7.93 -1.67
CA ILE A 692 20.57 -7.19 -2.02
C ILE A 692 20.93 -6.25 -0.86
N ALA A 693 21.98 -6.56 -0.11
CA ALA A 693 22.43 -5.76 1.02
C ALA A 693 23.36 -4.62 0.59
N VAL A 694 23.00 -3.39 0.96
CA VAL A 694 23.69 -2.17 0.50
C VAL A 694 24.34 -1.44 1.67
N ALA A 695 25.68 -1.41 1.68
CA ALA A 695 26.48 -0.60 2.60
C ALA A 695 26.72 0.82 2.05
N ALA A 696 27.20 1.73 2.91
CA ALA A 696 27.38 3.14 2.58
C ALA A 696 28.86 3.56 2.49
N SER A 697 29.16 4.38 1.49
CA SER A 697 30.43 5.07 1.28
C SER A 697 30.27 6.59 1.34
N ASN A 698 31.40 7.29 1.42
CA ASN A 698 31.46 8.74 1.49
C ASN A 698 32.17 9.36 0.27
N PRO A 699 32.21 10.70 0.15
CA PRO A 699 32.90 11.42 -0.94
C PRO A 699 34.42 11.18 -1.05
N MET A 700 35.03 10.34 -0.21
CA MET A 700 36.43 9.92 -0.34
C MET A 700 36.57 8.49 -0.86
N ASP A 701 35.46 7.86 -1.28
CA ASP A 701 35.36 6.43 -1.58
C ASP A 701 35.76 5.54 -0.39
N GLU A 702 35.58 6.03 0.84
CA GLU A 702 35.83 5.31 2.09
C GLU A 702 34.52 4.82 2.71
N GLU A 703 34.60 3.93 3.71
CA GLU A 703 33.43 3.52 4.48
C GLU A 703 32.79 4.73 5.16
N TRP A 704 31.46 4.79 5.18
CA TRP A 704 30.79 5.54 6.22
C TRP A 704 30.95 4.78 7.54
N LYS A 705 31.51 5.43 8.56
CA LYS A 705 31.73 4.77 9.86
C LYS A 705 30.43 4.29 10.52
N GLY A 706 29.32 4.93 10.21
CA GLY A 706 27.98 4.52 10.65
C GLY A 706 27.39 3.36 9.86
N SER A 707 28.01 2.91 8.76
CA SER A 707 27.52 1.77 7.97
C SER A 707 27.70 0.47 8.74
N SER A 708 26.63 -0.32 8.77
CA SER A 708 26.74 -1.73 9.10
C SER A 708 27.53 -2.47 8.03
N ARG A 709 28.18 -3.56 8.46
CA ARG A 709 29.14 -4.32 7.66
C ARG A 709 29.03 -5.80 7.98
N GLY A 710 29.31 -6.65 7.01
CA GLY A 710 29.18 -8.10 7.17
C GLY A 710 29.51 -8.85 5.89
N SER A 711 29.63 -10.16 5.99
CA SER A 711 29.90 -11.01 4.82
C SER A 711 28.70 -11.14 3.89
N THR A 712 27.51 -10.79 4.37
CA THR A 712 26.25 -10.72 3.61
C THR A 712 26.07 -9.41 2.84
N VAL A 713 26.94 -8.41 3.02
CA VAL A 713 26.89 -7.18 2.21
C VAL A 713 27.25 -7.49 0.76
N ASP A 714 26.38 -7.14 -0.18
CA ASP A 714 26.62 -7.38 -1.60
C ASP A 714 27.43 -6.28 -2.26
N ILE A 715 27.10 -5.03 -1.95
CA ILE A 715 27.63 -3.87 -2.65
C ILE A 715 27.64 -2.65 -1.72
N THR A 716 28.52 -1.70 -2.01
CA THR A 716 28.54 -0.38 -1.37
C THR A 716 28.09 0.69 -2.37
N ALA A 717 27.30 1.66 -1.91
CA ALA A 717 26.92 2.83 -2.71
C ALA A 717 27.05 4.14 -1.88
N PRO A 718 26.96 5.33 -2.49
CA PRO A 718 27.00 6.61 -1.78
C PRO A 718 25.93 6.72 -0.69
N GLY A 719 26.34 6.96 0.55
CA GLY A 719 25.41 7.05 1.68
C GLY A 719 25.82 7.98 2.82
N GLU A 720 27.07 8.47 2.88
CA GLU A 720 27.47 9.57 3.78
C GLU A 720 27.53 10.87 2.98
N ASP A 721 26.97 11.94 3.54
CA ASP A 721 26.91 13.28 3.00
C ASP A 721 26.29 13.32 1.59
N VAL A 722 25.10 12.74 1.45
CA VAL A 722 24.29 12.76 0.21
C VAL A 722 23.29 13.92 0.27
N TYR A 723 23.25 14.76 -0.76
CA TYR A 723 22.38 15.94 -0.81
C TYR A 723 20.92 15.55 -1.09
N VAL A 724 20.01 15.86 -0.15
CA VAL A 724 18.61 15.43 -0.12
C VAL A 724 17.67 16.58 0.29
N PRO A 725 16.37 16.55 -0.08
CA PRO A 725 15.40 17.56 0.32
C PRO A 725 15.09 17.53 1.83
N ILE A 726 14.82 18.68 2.41
CA ILE A 726 14.39 18.83 3.81
C ILE A 726 13.34 19.92 3.92
N PHE A 727 12.57 19.91 5.00
CA PHE A 727 11.78 21.07 5.40
C PHE A 727 12.54 21.84 6.48
N LEU A 728 12.47 23.16 6.52
CA LEU A 728 13.01 23.96 7.61
C LEU A 728 11.97 24.08 8.73
N GLU A 729 12.45 24.18 9.97
CA GLU A 729 11.58 24.44 11.13
C GLU A 729 10.75 25.71 10.87
N PRO A 730 9.40 25.64 10.98
CA PRO A 730 8.54 26.76 10.67
C PRO A 730 8.71 27.90 11.69
N LYS A 731 8.91 29.13 11.19
CA LYS A 731 8.90 30.35 12.03
C LYS A 731 7.46 30.82 12.22
N ASN A 732 7.04 31.08 13.46
CA ASN A 732 5.75 31.71 13.81
C ASN A 732 4.50 31.07 13.17
N ASN A 733 4.33 29.73 13.27
CA ASN A 733 3.17 28.97 12.74
C ASN A 733 2.94 29.10 11.21
N GLN A 734 3.97 29.42 10.42
CA GLN A 734 3.90 29.42 8.96
C GLN A 734 4.09 28.00 8.38
N LYS A 735 3.79 27.82 7.09
CA LYS A 735 4.09 26.57 6.38
C LYS A 735 5.61 26.32 6.44
N PRO A 736 6.07 25.08 6.66
CA PRO A 736 7.50 24.76 6.59
C PRO A 736 8.08 25.19 5.24
N GLU A 737 9.21 25.87 5.29
CA GLU A 737 9.97 26.25 4.10
C GLU A 737 10.72 25.02 3.56
N GLU A 738 10.83 24.89 2.25
CA GLU A 738 11.53 23.77 1.61
C GLU A 738 13.01 24.13 1.41
N SER A 739 13.91 23.17 1.63
CA SER A 739 15.35 23.38 1.50
C SER A 739 16.08 22.05 1.24
N PHE A 740 17.41 22.06 1.36
CA PHE A 740 18.25 20.88 1.14
C PHE A 740 19.33 20.75 2.21
N SER A 741 19.80 19.53 2.42
CA SER A 741 20.90 19.23 3.34
C SER A 741 21.64 17.97 2.92
N TYR A 742 22.90 17.83 3.35
CA TYR A 742 23.67 16.61 3.20
C TYR A 742 23.32 15.67 4.36
N GLY A 743 22.74 14.51 4.03
CA GLY A 743 22.34 13.47 4.99
C GLY A 743 23.22 12.23 4.92
N ASN A 744 23.21 11.43 5.98
CA ASN A 744 23.94 10.17 6.06
C ASN A 744 22.97 8.99 6.27
N GLY A 745 23.31 7.81 5.77
CA GLY A 745 22.51 6.60 5.93
C GLY A 745 22.77 5.56 4.85
N THR A 746 22.75 4.28 5.23
CA THR A 746 22.62 3.17 4.25
C THR A 746 21.28 3.26 3.50
N SER A 747 20.30 3.94 4.09
CA SER A 747 19.04 4.39 3.48
C SER A 747 19.21 5.25 2.23
N TYR A 748 20.30 6.05 2.12
CA TYR A 748 20.62 6.84 0.92
C TYR A 748 21.44 6.04 -0.11
N ALA A 749 22.16 5.01 0.33
CA ALA A 749 22.89 4.11 -0.57
C ALA A 749 21.94 3.20 -1.36
N THR A 750 20.89 2.68 -0.71
CA THR A 750 19.94 1.70 -1.27
C THR A 750 19.26 2.14 -2.59
N PRO A 751 18.74 3.38 -2.71
CA PRO A 751 18.16 3.90 -3.95
C PRO A 751 19.08 3.85 -5.18
N HIS A 752 20.40 3.99 -4.99
CA HIS A 752 21.35 3.92 -6.10
C HIS A 752 21.36 2.54 -6.76
N VAL A 753 21.28 1.48 -5.93
CA VAL A 753 21.26 0.10 -6.40
C VAL A 753 19.92 -0.23 -7.05
N ALA A 754 18.80 0.26 -6.50
CA ALA A 754 17.48 0.11 -7.12
C ALA A 754 17.38 0.77 -8.49
N ALA A 755 17.94 1.98 -8.67
CA ALA A 755 18.02 2.64 -9.98
C ALA A 755 18.88 1.85 -10.97
N ALA A 756 20.03 1.32 -10.50
CA ALA A 756 20.91 0.51 -11.31
C ALA A 756 20.24 -0.82 -11.76
N ALA A 757 19.47 -1.45 -10.88
CA ALA A 757 18.65 -2.61 -11.19
C ALA A 757 17.62 -2.32 -12.28
N ALA A 758 16.90 -1.21 -12.18
CA ALA A 758 15.89 -0.84 -13.18
C ALA A 758 16.49 -0.63 -14.57
N LEU A 759 17.64 0.06 -14.66
CA LEU A 759 18.36 0.26 -15.91
C LEU A 759 18.93 -1.04 -16.48
N TRP A 760 19.46 -1.91 -15.62
CA TRP A 760 20.02 -3.19 -16.06
C TRP A 760 18.94 -4.14 -16.58
N LEU A 761 17.81 -4.25 -15.88
CA LEU A 761 16.64 -5.01 -16.34
C LEU A 761 16.14 -4.47 -17.69
N ALA A 762 15.92 -3.16 -17.80
CA ALA A 762 15.46 -2.52 -19.03
C ALA A 762 16.41 -2.76 -20.21
N LYS A 763 17.72 -2.78 -19.96
CA LYS A 763 18.72 -3.01 -20.99
C LYS A 763 18.74 -4.46 -21.50
N TYR A 764 18.50 -5.42 -20.63
CA TYR A 764 18.64 -6.85 -20.93
C TYR A 764 17.29 -7.59 -21.00
N GLU A 765 16.18 -6.87 -21.11
CA GLU A 765 14.83 -7.46 -21.14
C GLU A 765 14.68 -8.54 -22.23
N ASP A 766 15.24 -8.33 -23.43
CA ASP A 766 15.23 -9.31 -24.52
C ASP A 766 15.90 -10.66 -24.13
N VAL A 767 16.91 -10.60 -23.26
CA VAL A 767 17.63 -11.79 -22.79
C VAL A 767 16.92 -12.40 -21.59
N LEU A 768 16.42 -11.57 -20.69
CA LEU A 768 15.80 -12.00 -19.43
C LEU A 768 14.38 -12.56 -19.62
N SER A 769 13.67 -12.14 -20.68
CA SER A 769 12.30 -12.57 -21.00
C SER A 769 12.21 -13.93 -21.71
N ASN A 770 13.34 -14.53 -22.11
CA ASN A 770 13.38 -15.77 -22.91
C ASN A 770 12.95 -17.07 -22.16
N GLY A 771 12.38 -16.95 -20.96
CA GLY A 771 11.89 -18.06 -20.14
C GLY A 771 12.97 -18.83 -19.36
N SER A 772 14.26 -18.57 -19.58
CA SER A 772 15.35 -19.27 -18.87
C SER A 772 15.77 -18.56 -17.56
N TYR A 773 15.47 -17.27 -17.44
CA TYR A 773 15.73 -16.42 -16.27
C TYR A 773 14.48 -16.23 -15.39
N THR A 774 13.80 -17.33 -15.04
CA THR A 774 12.60 -17.30 -14.19
C THR A 774 12.94 -17.29 -12.71
N GLY A 775 12.17 -16.54 -11.92
CA GLY A 775 12.30 -16.49 -10.46
C GLY A 775 13.68 -16.02 -10.02
N TRP A 776 14.25 -16.70 -9.02
CA TRP A 776 15.53 -16.39 -8.39
C TRP A 776 16.71 -16.19 -9.35
N LYS A 777 16.71 -16.85 -10.52
CA LYS A 777 17.77 -16.70 -11.54
C LYS A 777 17.91 -15.27 -12.02
N LYS A 778 16.81 -14.50 -12.04
CA LYS A 778 16.87 -13.07 -12.38
C LYS A 778 17.64 -12.27 -11.34
N VAL A 779 17.44 -12.58 -10.06
CA VAL A 779 18.12 -11.93 -8.93
C VAL A 779 19.61 -12.27 -8.95
N GLU A 780 19.98 -13.54 -9.14
CA GLU A 780 21.39 -13.95 -9.20
C GLU A 780 22.12 -13.44 -10.44
N ALA A 781 21.44 -13.38 -11.58
CA ALA A 781 22.02 -12.77 -12.79
C ALA A 781 22.38 -11.29 -12.54
N PHE A 782 21.49 -10.55 -11.86
CA PHE A 782 21.77 -9.17 -11.46
C PHE A 782 22.88 -9.08 -10.41
N ARG A 783 22.82 -9.89 -9.34
CA ARG A 783 23.83 -9.95 -8.28
C ARG A 783 25.22 -10.23 -8.85
N LYS A 784 25.33 -11.16 -9.80
CA LYS A 784 26.60 -11.48 -10.47
C LYS A 784 27.08 -10.36 -11.37
N ALA A 785 26.18 -9.73 -12.12
CA ALA A 785 26.52 -8.57 -12.94
C ALA A 785 27.04 -7.40 -12.08
N MET A 786 26.45 -7.17 -10.90
CA MET A 786 26.94 -6.19 -9.93
C MET A 786 28.31 -6.56 -9.37
N ASP A 787 28.54 -7.80 -8.96
CA ASP A 787 29.85 -8.29 -8.50
C ASP A 787 30.95 -7.99 -9.53
N VAL A 788 30.73 -8.42 -10.78
CA VAL A 788 31.70 -8.26 -11.87
C VAL A 788 31.96 -6.78 -12.18
N SER A 789 30.93 -5.95 -12.14
CA SER A 789 31.02 -4.53 -12.49
C SER A 789 31.51 -3.62 -11.36
N ALA A 790 31.44 -4.07 -10.11
CA ALA A 790 31.78 -3.27 -8.94
C ALA A 790 33.19 -2.64 -9.02
N ARG A 791 33.26 -1.34 -8.71
CA ARG A 791 34.51 -0.57 -8.68
C ARG A 791 35.29 -0.92 -7.42
N ARG A 792 36.29 -1.79 -7.59
CA ARG A 792 37.24 -2.23 -6.54
C ARG A 792 38.39 -1.26 -6.28
N LYS A 793 38.67 -0.33 -7.20
CA LYS A 793 39.61 0.77 -6.95
C LYS A 793 38.89 1.85 -6.14
N ASN A 794 38.93 1.68 -4.82
CA ASN A 794 38.30 2.53 -3.81
C ASN A 794 39.15 2.49 -2.52
N ARG A 795 38.65 3.09 -1.43
CA ARG A 795 39.27 3.09 -0.11
C ARG A 795 38.40 2.40 0.95
N LEU A 796 37.53 1.49 0.52
CA LEU A 796 36.72 0.68 1.43
C LEU A 796 37.59 -0.38 2.14
N PRO A 797 37.18 -0.83 3.32
CA PRO A 797 37.76 -2.03 3.91
C PRO A 797 37.62 -3.24 2.98
N LYS A 798 38.59 -4.14 3.02
CA LYS A 798 38.60 -5.35 2.19
C LYS A 798 37.53 -6.38 2.57
N VAL A 799 36.97 -6.29 3.77
CA VAL A 799 35.98 -7.22 4.32
C VAL A 799 34.81 -6.41 4.86
N GLY A 800 33.59 -6.91 4.66
CA GLY A 800 32.37 -6.34 5.24
C GLY A 800 31.62 -5.32 4.38
N PHE A 801 32.14 -4.95 3.20
CA PHE A 801 31.59 -3.90 2.33
C PHE A 801 31.27 -4.40 0.91
N GLY A 802 31.07 -5.71 0.77
CA GLY A 802 30.72 -6.37 -0.48
C GLY A 802 31.78 -6.25 -1.57
N HIS A 803 31.34 -6.29 -2.83
CA HIS A 803 32.22 -6.40 -3.99
C HIS A 803 32.94 -5.09 -4.37
N GLY A 804 32.61 -3.98 -3.71
CA GLY A 804 33.16 -2.64 -3.96
C GLY A 804 32.07 -1.58 -4.07
N ILE A 805 32.40 -0.44 -4.70
CA ILE A 805 31.43 0.64 -4.96
C ILE A 805 30.68 0.36 -6.26
N LEU A 806 29.36 0.55 -6.27
CA LEU A 806 28.50 0.46 -7.46
C LEU A 806 29.07 1.29 -8.63
N ASP A 807 29.11 0.69 -9.84
CA ASP A 807 29.56 1.34 -11.08
C ASP A 807 28.55 1.01 -12.19
N VAL A 808 27.63 1.94 -12.44
CA VAL A 808 26.47 1.69 -13.31
C VAL A 808 26.86 1.63 -14.78
N GLU A 809 27.86 2.40 -15.19
CA GLU A 809 28.40 2.33 -16.55
C GLU A 809 28.91 0.92 -16.87
N LYS A 810 29.72 0.33 -15.96
CA LYS A 810 30.22 -1.03 -16.13
C LYS A 810 29.12 -2.07 -15.98
N LEU A 811 28.18 -1.89 -15.06
CA LEU A 811 27.05 -2.79 -14.86
C LEU A 811 26.23 -2.92 -16.14
N LEU A 812 25.88 -1.79 -16.79
CA LEU A 812 25.14 -1.82 -18.04
C LEU A 812 25.95 -2.45 -19.18
N LYS A 813 27.29 -2.50 -19.12
CA LYS A 813 28.13 -3.22 -20.09
C LYS A 813 28.32 -4.71 -19.76
N THR A 814 27.82 -5.16 -18.61
CA THR A 814 27.97 -6.53 -18.13
C THR A 814 26.68 -7.32 -18.42
N SER A 815 26.77 -8.26 -19.35
CA SER A 815 25.64 -9.14 -19.71
C SER A 815 25.32 -10.13 -18.58
N PRO A 816 24.05 -10.58 -18.46
CA PRO A 816 23.69 -11.61 -17.48
C PRO A 816 24.51 -12.88 -17.69
N GLU A 817 25.00 -13.46 -16.59
CA GLU A 817 25.64 -14.79 -16.62
C GLU A 817 24.62 -15.84 -17.05
N LYS A 818 25.07 -16.93 -17.69
CA LYS A 818 24.16 -17.95 -18.22
C LYS A 818 23.39 -18.65 -17.09
N PRO A 819 22.10 -19.00 -17.30
CA PRO A 819 21.24 -19.56 -16.24
C PRO A 819 21.74 -20.87 -15.61
N ASP A 820 22.51 -21.67 -16.35
CA ASP A 820 23.10 -22.95 -15.93
C ASP A 820 24.30 -22.80 -14.99
N LYS A 821 24.85 -21.59 -14.87
CA LYS A 821 25.95 -21.27 -13.96
C LYS A 821 25.50 -20.48 -12.73
N LEU A 822 24.22 -20.13 -12.65
CA LEU A 822 23.67 -19.45 -11.49
C LEU A 822 23.36 -20.51 -10.42
N GLU A 823 23.74 -20.21 -9.19
CA GLU A 823 23.55 -21.09 -8.05
C GLU A 823 22.36 -20.59 -7.24
N TYR A 824 21.48 -21.49 -6.81
CA TYR A 824 20.36 -21.11 -5.97
C TYR A 824 20.87 -20.81 -4.55
N ALA A 825 20.66 -19.59 -4.07
CA ALA A 825 21.22 -19.14 -2.80
C ALA A 825 20.76 -19.95 -1.57
N TYR A 826 19.71 -20.78 -1.72
CA TYR A 826 19.16 -21.62 -0.67
C TYR A 826 19.29 -23.14 -0.95
N GLU A 827 20.10 -23.57 -1.93
CA GLU A 827 20.14 -24.98 -2.41
C GLU A 827 20.54 -26.01 -1.34
N ASN A 828 21.26 -25.58 -0.30
CA ASN A 828 21.70 -26.43 0.80
C ASN A 828 21.21 -25.93 2.17
N THR A 829 20.23 -25.03 2.20
CA THR A 829 19.70 -24.51 3.45
C THR A 829 18.71 -25.49 4.08
N ASP A 830 19.00 -25.94 5.30
CA ASP A 830 18.00 -26.63 6.13
C ASP A 830 17.02 -25.58 6.68
N GLU A 831 15.84 -25.47 6.07
CA GLU A 831 14.79 -24.51 6.46
C GLU A 831 14.33 -24.70 7.92
N GLY A 832 14.36 -25.94 8.42
CA GLY A 832 14.07 -26.23 9.82
C GLY A 832 15.13 -25.64 10.72
N ARG A 833 16.41 -25.92 10.43
CA ARG A 833 17.55 -25.37 11.17
C ARG A 833 17.64 -23.85 11.11
N LEU A 834 17.36 -23.23 9.96
CA LEU A 834 17.38 -21.77 9.83
C LEU A 834 16.27 -21.13 10.66
N GLY A 835 15.07 -21.71 10.62
CA GLY A 835 13.97 -21.31 11.49
C GLY A 835 14.30 -21.51 12.97
N GLU A 836 14.89 -22.64 13.34
CA GLU A 836 15.32 -22.92 14.71
C GLU A 836 16.37 -21.92 15.19
N VAL A 837 17.37 -21.58 14.38
CA VAL A 837 18.41 -20.60 14.74
C VAL A 837 17.80 -19.20 14.89
N THR A 838 16.98 -18.77 13.93
CA THR A 838 16.34 -17.44 13.98
C THR A 838 15.29 -17.34 15.09
N GLN A 839 14.61 -18.44 15.44
CA GLN A 839 13.68 -18.53 16.57
C GLN A 839 14.44 -18.55 17.91
N ALA A 840 15.49 -19.37 18.03
CA ALA A 840 16.28 -19.52 19.24
C ALA A 840 16.96 -18.21 19.67
N TYR A 841 17.46 -17.44 18.71
CA TYR A 841 18.08 -16.14 18.96
C TYR A 841 17.14 -14.96 18.74
N GLY A 842 15.91 -15.20 18.26
CA GLY A 842 14.95 -14.18 17.88
C GLY A 842 14.52 -13.32 19.07
N GLU A 843 14.11 -13.95 20.18
CA GLU A 843 13.77 -13.23 21.42
C GLU A 843 14.95 -12.36 21.90
N MET A 844 16.16 -12.94 21.99
CA MET A 844 17.36 -12.19 22.37
C MET A 844 17.64 -11.02 21.43
N ALA A 845 17.52 -11.22 20.11
CA ALA A 845 17.72 -10.18 19.11
C ALA A 845 16.68 -9.08 19.26
N LYS A 846 15.39 -9.40 19.40
CA LYS A 846 14.29 -8.43 19.62
C LYS A 846 14.49 -7.65 20.92
N THR A 847 14.83 -8.32 22.03
CA THR A 847 15.08 -7.67 23.33
C THR A 847 16.30 -6.76 23.30
N LEU A 848 17.44 -7.23 22.77
CA LEU A 848 18.65 -6.42 22.65
C LEU A 848 18.44 -5.25 21.69
N TRP A 849 17.74 -5.47 20.58
CA TRP A 849 17.36 -4.44 19.63
C TRP A 849 16.51 -3.37 20.28
N ASN A 850 15.45 -3.73 21.01
CA ASN A 850 14.61 -2.75 21.71
C ASN A 850 15.38 -1.98 22.79
N ARG A 851 16.34 -2.62 23.48
CA ARG A 851 17.24 -1.94 24.44
C ARG A 851 18.24 -1.02 23.76
N ILE A 852 18.87 -1.45 22.67
CA ILE A 852 19.78 -0.64 21.85
C ILE A 852 19.01 0.53 21.26
N HIS A 853 17.78 0.34 20.81
CA HIS A 853 16.93 1.43 20.32
C HIS A 853 16.58 2.43 21.41
N GLY A 854 16.13 1.96 22.58
CA GLY A 854 15.81 2.84 23.71
C GLY A 854 17.02 3.61 24.25
N TRP A 855 18.23 3.10 24.04
CA TRP A 855 19.49 3.76 24.42
C TRP A 855 20.06 4.67 23.31
N ALA A 856 20.14 4.19 22.07
CA ALA A 856 20.72 4.90 20.93
C ALA A 856 19.85 6.07 20.46
N PHE A 857 18.57 6.08 20.85
CA PHE A 857 17.56 6.99 20.32
C PHE A 857 16.57 7.51 21.41
N GLY A 858 17.08 7.95 22.57
CA GLY A 858 16.40 7.92 23.88
C GLY A 858 15.06 8.64 24.12
N ILE A 859 14.34 8.14 25.15
CA ILE A 859 13.35 8.86 25.97
C ILE A 859 13.95 9.08 27.37
N PRO A 860 14.10 10.31 27.87
CA PRO A 860 14.36 10.55 29.30
C PRO A 860 13.06 10.36 30.10
N ARG A 861 13.10 9.51 31.13
CA ARG A 861 11.96 9.30 32.06
C ARG A 861 11.65 10.58 32.84
N GLY A 862 10.47 11.17 32.61
CA GLY A 862 9.93 12.25 33.42
C GLY A 862 8.47 12.60 33.14
N GLY A 863 7.53 11.87 33.77
CA GLY A 863 6.17 12.36 34.10
C GLY A 863 4.98 11.91 33.23
N GLN A 864 4.26 10.87 33.70
CA GLN A 864 2.85 10.49 33.43
C GLN A 864 2.47 10.20 31.94
N GLU A 865 2.00 9.03 31.49
CA GLU A 865 1.36 7.86 32.08
C GLU A 865 2.10 6.57 31.65
N SER A 866 2.13 5.61 32.56
CA SER A 866 2.88 4.36 32.47
C SER A 866 2.24 3.35 31.51
N ASN A 867 2.81 3.18 30.32
CA ASN A 867 3.07 1.84 29.79
C ASN A 867 4.59 1.67 29.84
N SER A 868 5.10 1.24 31.00
CA SER A 868 6.38 0.56 31.03
C SER A 868 6.31 -0.56 29.99
N PRO A 869 7.34 -0.84 29.17
CA PRO A 869 7.49 -2.21 28.74
C PRO A 869 7.49 -3.01 30.03
N GLY A 870 6.60 -4.01 30.16
CA GLY A 870 6.75 -4.96 31.25
C GLY A 870 8.22 -5.36 31.29
N GLN A 871 8.80 -5.51 32.47
CA GLN A 871 9.96 -6.38 32.57
C GLN A 871 9.47 -7.76 32.16
N GLU A 872 9.37 -8.02 30.85
CA GLU A 872 9.29 -9.37 30.34
C GLU A 872 10.66 -9.95 30.60
N GLU A 873 10.72 -10.73 31.69
CA GLU A 873 11.84 -11.62 31.95
C GLU A 873 12.06 -12.46 30.69
N LEU A 874 13.31 -12.54 30.23
CA LEU A 874 13.69 -13.44 29.14
C LEU A 874 13.19 -14.85 29.47
N SER A 875 12.73 -15.59 28.48
CA SER A 875 12.39 -17.00 28.67
C SER A 875 13.59 -17.76 29.25
N ASP A 876 13.32 -18.81 30.02
CA ASP A 876 14.37 -19.63 30.67
C ASP A 876 15.41 -20.19 29.67
N TYR A 877 14.98 -20.41 28.43
CA TYR A 877 15.84 -20.86 27.34
C TYR A 877 16.70 -19.73 26.76
N SER A 878 16.17 -18.52 26.59
CA SER A 878 16.97 -17.35 26.20
C SER A 878 18.01 -17.01 27.27
N LYS A 879 17.67 -17.18 28.56
CA LYS A 879 18.63 -17.11 29.68
C LYS A 879 19.73 -18.18 29.59
N MET A 880 19.41 -19.40 29.14
CA MET A 880 20.38 -20.47 28.92
C MET A 880 21.30 -20.18 27.72
N LEU A 881 20.75 -19.68 26.62
CA LEU A 881 21.53 -19.29 25.43
C LEU A 881 22.44 -18.10 25.71
N GLU A 882 21.95 -17.10 26.45
CA GLU A 882 22.75 -15.98 26.95
C GLU A 882 23.97 -16.48 27.73
N ARG A 883 23.78 -17.42 28.68
CA ARG A 883 24.89 -18.02 29.45
C ARG A 883 25.89 -18.78 28.59
N THR A 884 25.47 -19.28 27.43
CA THR A 884 26.32 -20.01 26.49
C THR A 884 27.10 -19.06 25.57
N LEU A 885 26.53 -17.90 25.25
CA LEU A 885 27.18 -16.84 24.45
C LEU A 885 28.12 -15.96 25.29
N VAL A 886 27.78 -15.73 26.57
CA VAL A 886 28.55 -14.91 27.51
C VAL A 886 29.54 -15.80 28.27
N THR A 887 30.53 -16.34 27.56
CA THR A 887 31.66 -17.05 28.18
C THR A 887 32.92 -16.20 28.21
N SER A 888 32.93 -15.12 29.03
CA SER A 888 34.11 -14.61 29.76
C SER A 888 33.87 -13.22 30.41
N SER A 889 33.89 -13.19 31.75
CA SER A 889 34.39 -12.09 32.61
C SER A 889 33.72 -10.70 32.71
N THR A 890 32.46 -10.49 32.32
CA THR A 890 31.69 -9.33 32.81
C THR A 890 30.36 -9.77 33.40
N SER A 891 30.27 -9.67 34.72
CA SER A 891 29.11 -10.01 35.51
C SER A 891 27.96 -9.03 35.25
N GLY A 892 26.86 -9.57 34.72
CA GLY A 892 25.55 -8.94 34.76
C GLY A 892 24.59 -9.75 33.89
N ALA A 893 23.69 -10.50 34.52
CA ALA A 893 22.56 -11.08 33.79
C ALA A 893 21.79 -9.93 33.10
N LEU A 894 21.17 -10.17 31.94
CA LEU A 894 20.21 -9.23 31.32
C LEU A 894 19.10 -8.76 32.29
N GLU A 895 18.89 -9.49 33.41
CA GLU A 895 17.99 -9.19 34.54
C GLU A 895 18.66 -8.55 35.76
N SER A 896 19.99 -8.57 35.86
CA SER A 896 20.66 -7.83 36.92
C SER A 896 20.47 -6.34 36.65
N THR A 897 19.98 -5.61 37.64
CA THR A 897 19.73 -4.17 37.62
C THR A 897 21.00 -3.31 37.49
N GLY A 898 22.12 -3.88 37.04
CA GLY A 898 23.36 -3.17 36.75
C GLY A 898 23.39 -2.66 35.31
N ASP A 899 23.75 -1.39 35.14
CA ASP A 899 23.91 -0.73 33.84
C ASP A 899 25.01 -1.43 33.00
N LEU A 900 24.61 -2.34 32.10
CA LEU A 900 25.49 -2.78 31.01
C LEU A 900 25.91 -1.56 30.19
N SER A 901 27.19 -1.42 29.88
CA SER A 901 27.64 -0.28 29.09
C SER A 901 27.14 -0.41 27.64
N GLN A 902 27.00 0.73 26.94
CA GLN A 902 26.64 0.77 25.51
C GLN A 902 27.46 -0.21 24.66
N LYS A 903 28.76 -0.26 24.94
CA LYS A 903 29.69 -1.11 24.22
C LYS A 903 29.36 -2.58 24.43
N ASP A 904 29.01 -2.97 25.66
CA ASP A 904 28.66 -4.34 26.01
C ASP A 904 27.35 -4.78 25.35
N LEU A 905 26.34 -3.89 25.28
CA LEU A 905 25.06 -4.18 24.61
C LEU A 905 25.23 -4.36 23.09
N LEU A 906 25.98 -3.47 22.44
CA LEU A 906 26.29 -3.58 21.01
C LEU A 906 27.15 -4.82 20.70
N GLU A 907 28.10 -5.15 21.58
CA GLU A 907 28.94 -6.34 21.45
C GLU A 907 28.09 -7.62 21.59
N LEU A 908 27.17 -7.67 22.55
CA LEU A 908 26.27 -8.81 22.72
C LEU A 908 25.29 -8.97 21.55
N PHE A 909 24.70 -7.87 21.09
CA PHE A 909 23.83 -7.86 19.90
C PHE A 909 24.60 -8.29 18.64
N SER A 910 25.84 -7.80 18.49
CA SER A 910 26.73 -8.20 17.41
C SER A 910 27.05 -9.69 17.47
N ASN A 911 27.34 -10.25 18.65
CA ASN A 911 27.60 -11.69 18.82
C ASN A 911 26.39 -12.55 18.43
N VAL A 912 25.18 -12.14 18.83
CA VAL A 912 23.93 -12.81 18.43
C VAL A 912 23.73 -12.74 16.91
N HIS A 913 23.89 -11.56 16.31
CA HIS A 913 23.76 -11.38 14.86
C HIS A 913 24.82 -12.15 14.07
N GLN A 914 26.08 -12.13 14.49
CA GLN A 914 27.16 -12.89 13.86
C GLN A 914 26.92 -14.38 13.94
N LYS A 915 26.29 -14.86 15.02
CA LYS A 915 25.89 -16.26 15.13
C LYS A 915 24.80 -16.61 14.11
N ILE A 916 23.78 -15.76 13.96
CA ILE A 916 22.74 -15.93 12.93
C ILE A 916 23.36 -15.87 11.52
N GLU A 917 24.22 -14.89 11.24
CA GLU A 917 24.93 -14.74 9.96
C GLU A 917 25.83 -15.95 9.66
N SER A 918 26.54 -16.46 10.67
CA SER A 918 27.39 -17.63 10.51
C SER A 918 26.60 -18.90 10.22
N GLU A 919 25.44 -19.08 10.84
CA GLU A 919 24.58 -20.23 10.55
C GLU A 919 23.83 -20.07 9.22
N LEU A 920 23.48 -18.84 8.81
CA LEU A 920 22.95 -18.55 7.47
C LEU A 920 23.94 -18.92 6.35
N LYS A 921 25.24 -18.81 6.64
CA LYS A 921 26.32 -19.09 5.69
C LYS A 921 26.70 -20.56 5.60
N LYS A 922 26.45 -21.34 6.66
CA LYS A 922 26.73 -22.78 6.70
C LYS A 922 25.62 -23.54 6.01
#